data_AF-A0A7K1CRG4-F1
#
_entry.id   AF-A0A7K1CRG4-F1
#
_cell.length_a   1.000
_cell.length_b   1.000
_cell.length_c   1.000
_cell.angle_alpha   90.00
_cell.angle_beta   90.00
_cell.angle_gamma   90.00
#
_symmetry.space_group_name_H-M   'P 1'
#
loop_
_entity.id
_entity.type
_entity.pdbx_description
1 polymer ?
#
loop_
_entity_poly.entity_id
_entity_poly.type
_entity_poly.pdbx_seq_one_letter_code
_entity_poly.pdbx_strand_id
1 'polypeptide(L)'
;MKDSPKRFESVLRILTAGIVSTVAISATVMLNPSQSRALPLSTGIISAKVSDHIGIDENGDPDGTTATNCVRYKPVNGASSSDWVTHTGSPNEAQTAHGRDGSTCPSQLDTSEQSAVGIQPAPATSFTSGVPFLLARAIHYNNPIHSSAEFWKGQLVLRLADFDNAPSIGLDWSMWETPNNADPCPNGSDENGCFDHIKFTSQIGDQVISQGGLDYRLVVTGFVPTPAKTECAKSPSGDVVNEFWTNERASTHACIYAELSEIRKVVVTKSITGYEDEFIAPSSTFDFSTDGTLSGSPWNSGSFSLTPPNDGTASTKPVEIVESDEVTISEKTPSDSRWSLTDIQCFDFDEKGNLRPLPKGAVYDIDKQQVTLSNIPAPADPSNPHINCEFTNTYTPAATLTLVKQLQGGPAQLSDFTLEAKGEDSAPTNGMIISGTSGESAVTNRVIPAGNYTLSESGPAGYVSDAGWSCNEAQTPQDRSPLQKNTITLTDGAQVTCSISNRFRTGDFRINVIVNAPSGALTIADPEFTGTYTCGTSEATLFSAKQSSPFASSGLAAGQECTVTASQPVGNLSNDSFRWLSPTYSTQPVIIEDETTVAVTITYEVVQDFGTLVISKAVTGAAEGLVSGTTFSISVSCGEIYNQTLLVGVASPATTSNIPLGTTCVIGETPPTSGLINAQYSWGITPSSQSVVVSAANQAVTLVNNIIFTAATTTTTTTVATPTTTVAPPTTTVPAVELQVLIPAEEEQELQVLLPEAGSNIHWLMYVAILLMGMGAVLMTRRKVTN
;
A
#
# COMPACT_ATOMS: atom_id res chain seq x y z
N MET A 1 -3.96 19.97 -56.88
CA MET A 1 -4.96 19.20 -57.66
C MET A 1 -5.32 17.96 -56.86
N LYS A 2 -6.54 17.75 -56.38
CA LYS A 2 -7.74 18.61 -56.44
C LYS A 2 -7.97 19.39 -55.13
N ASP A 3 -8.92 20.30 -55.16
CA ASP A 3 -9.33 21.21 -54.08
C ASP A 3 -10.61 20.72 -53.37
N SER A 4 -10.67 21.01 -52.05
CA SER A 4 -11.79 21.64 -51.31
C SER A 4 -13.24 21.08 -51.37
N PRO A 5 -14.16 21.47 -50.45
CA PRO A 5 -14.03 22.49 -49.39
C PRO A 5 -14.33 22.01 -47.96
N LYS A 6 -14.06 22.91 -47.01
CA LYS A 6 -14.41 22.83 -45.59
C LYS A 6 -15.94 22.97 -45.38
N ARG A 7 -16.45 22.47 -44.25
CA ARG A 7 -17.50 23.18 -43.50
C ARG A 7 -16.91 23.69 -42.19
N PHE A 8 -17.19 24.95 -41.88
CA PHE A 8 -17.07 25.50 -40.54
C PHE A 8 -18.39 25.23 -39.83
N GLU A 9 -18.34 24.80 -38.58
CA GLU A 9 -19.21 25.36 -37.54
C GLU A 9 -18.43 25.31 -36.23
N SER A 10 -18.50 26.39 -35.44
CA SER A 10 -17.57 26.62 -34.34
C SER A 10 -18.33 26.76 -33.02
N VAL A 11 -18.41 25.67 -32.26
CA VAL A 11 -18.77 25.74 -30.85
C VAL A 11 -17.59 26.36 -30.10
N LEU A 12 -17.81 27.52 -29.49
CA LEU A 12 -16.79 28.26 -28.76
C LEU A 12 -16.53 27.61 -27.39
N ARG A 13 -15.76 26.52 -27.36
CA ARG A 13 -15.24 25.95 -26.10
C ARG A 13 -14.29 26.96 -25.44
N ILE A 14 -14.75 27.66 -24.41
CA ILE A 14 -13.90 28.47 -23.53
C ILE A 14 -13.17 27.52 -22.56
N LEU A 15 -12.08 26.93 -23.04
CA LEU A 15 -11.16 26.15 -22.22
C LEU A 15 -10.27 27.09 -21.39
N THR A 16 -10.62 27.27 -20.12
CA THR A 16 -9.76 27.89 -19.11
C THR A 16 -9.34 26.88 -18.04
N ALA A 17 -8.65 25.82 -18.48
CA ALA A 17 -7.85 25.00 -17.58
C ALA A 17 -6.64 25.84 -17.10
N GLY A 18 -6.69 26.31 -15.86
CA GLY A 18 -5.66 27.19 -15.31
C GLY A 18 -5.76 27.33 -13.80
N ILE A 19 -4.92 26.60 -13.06
CA ILE A 19 -4.84 26.68 -11.60
C ILE A 19 -4.21 28.02 -11.23
N VAL A 20 -5.06 29.02 -10.95
CA VAL A 20 -4.66 30.34 -10.46
C VAL A 20 -5.45 30.65 -9.19
N SER A 21 -4.78 30.52 -8.03
CA SER A 21 -5.33 30.90 -6.73
C SER A 21 -5.37 32.43 -6.56
N THR A 22 -6.22 33.10 -7.33
CA THR A 22 -6.53 34.53 -7.12
C THR A 22 -7.67 34.69 -6.14
N VAL A 23 -7.46 35.49 -5.10
CA VAL A 23 -8.51 35.93 -4.17
C VAL A 23 -9.55 36.73 -4.94
N ALA A 24 -10.74 36.14 -5.13
CA ALA A 24 -11.87 36.81 -5.75
C ALA A 24 -12.38 37.91 -4.82
N ILE A 25 -12.17 39.17 -5.21
CA ILE A 25 -12.86 40.31 -4.58
C ILE A 25 -14.31 40.28 -5.07
N SER A 26 -15.24 39.92 -4.19
CA SER A 26 -16.67 39.83 -4.49
C SER A 26 -17.28 41.20 -4.78
N ALA A 27 -17.10 41.68 -6.01
CA ALA A 27 -17.86 42.79 -6.57
C ALA A 27 -19.27 42.28 -6.90
N THR A 28 -20.17 42.35 -5.93
CA THR A 28 -21.56 41.87 -6.05
C THR A 28 -22.36 42.72 -7.04
N VAL A 29 -22.16 42.46 -8.34
CA VAL A 29 -23.06 42.95 -9.39
C VAL A 29 -24.40 42.23 -9.22
N MET A 30 -25.32 42.88 -8.50
CA MET A 30 -26.72 42.48 -8.51
C MET A 30 -27.28 42.70 -9.92
N LEU A 31 -27.17 41.69 -10.77
CA LEU A 31 -28.10 41.54 -11.88
C LEU A 31 -29.49 41.45 -11.25
N ASN A 32 -30.41 42.32 -11.70
CA ASN A 32 -31.80 42.22 -11.27
C ASN A 32 -32.30 40.80 -11.56
N PRO A 33 -33.07 40.16 -10.66
CA PRO A 33 -33.74 38.92 -11.00
C PRO A 33 -34.63 39.18 -12.21
N SER A 34 -34.45 38.39 -13.27
CA SER A 34 -35.33 38.43 -14.44
C SER A 34 -36.77 38.29 -13.96
N GLN A 35 -37.63 39.27 -14.26
CA GLN A 35 -39.03 39.17 -13.90
C GLN A 35 -39.65 38.06 -14.75
N SER A 36 -40.37 37.12 -14.12
CA SER A 36 -41.15 36.12 -14.86
C SER A 36 -42.08 36.85 -15.84
N ARG A 37 -42.25 36.28 -17.04
CA ARG A 37 -43.00 36.91 -18.13
C ARG A 37 -44.51 36.83 -17.85
N ALA A 38 -44.95 37.70 -16.95
CA ALA A 38 -46.33 37.89 -16.52
C ALA A 38 -47.20 38.37 -17.69
N LEU A 39 -48.04 37.49 -18.21
CA LEU A 39 -48.95 37.77 -19.33
C LEU A 39 -50.41 37.83 -18.85
N PRO A 40 -51.20 38.81 -19.31
CA PRO A 40 -52.62 38.90 -18.99
C PRO A 40 -53.40 37.84 -19.79
N LEU A 41 -54.10 36.95 -19.09
CA LEU A 41 -54.88 35.86 -19.65
C LEU A 41 -56.36 35.96 -19.19
N SER A 42 -57.25 35.27 -19.90
CA SER A 42 -58.70 35.21 -19.58
C SER A 42 -59.23 33.80 -19.73
N THR A 43 -60.03 33.34 -18.78
CA THR A 43 -60.69 32.02 -18.84
C THR A 43 -61.80 31.96 -19.89
N GLY A 44 -62.37 33.12 -20.25
CA GLY A 44 -63.71 33.18 -20.82
C GLY A 44 -64.76 32.57 -19.88
N ILE A 45 -65.90 32.16 -20.42
CA ILE A 45 -66.87 31.36 -19.68
C ILE A 45 -66.24 30.00 -19.33
N ILE A 46 -66.07 29.73 -18.03
CA ILE A 46 -65.71 28.40 -17.54
C ILE A 46 -66.95 27.51 -17.64
N SER A 47 -66.81 26.40 -18.36
CA SER A 47 -67.80 25.31 -18.35
C SER A 47 -67.18 24.08 -17.68
N ALA A 48 -67.96 23.34 -16.89
CA ALA A 48 -67.51 22.13 -16.22
C ALA A 48 -68.48 20.96 -16.44
N LYS A 49 -67.95 19.75 -16.41
CA LYS A 49 -68.71 18.51 -16.22
C LYS A 49 -67.90 17.54 -15.34
N VAL A 50 -68.56 16.53 -14.79
CA VAL A 50 -67.87 15.36 -14.21
C VAL A 50 -68.11 14.15 -15.11
N SER A 51 -67.08 13.33 -15.31
CA SER A 51 -67.18 12.12 -16.13
C SER A 51 -66.40 10.94 -15.56
N ASP A 52 -66.71 9.78 -16.12
CA ASP A 52 -65.99 8.52 -15.98
C ASP A 52 -65.84 8.07 -14.52
N HIS A 53 -66.83 8.42 -13.69
CA HIS A 53 -67.02 7.94 -12.32
C HIS A 53 -67.24 6.42 -12.35
N ILE A 54 -66.21 5.69 -11.98
CA ILE A 54 -66.08 4.25 -12.10
C ILE A 54 -65.58 3.71 -10.77
N GLY A 55 -66.36 2.79 -10.19
CA GLY A 55 -65.94 2.00 -9.04
C GLY A 55 -64.81 1.04 -9.43
N ILE A 56 -63.83 0.88 -8.55
CA ILE A 56 -62.63 0.08 -8.75
C ILE A 56 -62.27 -0.73 -7.51
N ASP A 57 -61.48 -1.79 -7.71
CA ASP A 57 -60.87 -2.56 -6.63
C ASP A 57 -59.55 -1.92 -6.13
N GLU A 58 -58.88 -2.58 -5.20
CA GLU A 58 -57.57 -2.17 -4.66
C GLU A 58 -56.43 -2.13 -5.70
N ASN A 59 -56.61 -2.78 -6.85
CA ASN A 59 -55.65 -2.79 -7.97
C ASN A 59 -55.96 -1.69 -9.00
N GLY A 60 -57.11 -1.03 -8.89
CA GLY A 60 -57.61 -0.02 -9.82
C GLY A 60 -58.38 -0.57 -11.02
N ASP A 61 -58.63 -1.88 -11.06
CA ASP A 61 -59.47 -2.54 -12.07
C ASP A 61 -60.97 -2.28 -11.79
N PRO A 62 -61.86 -2.28 -12.80
CA PRO A 62 -63.27 -1.91 -12.59
C PRO A 62 -64.03 -2.93 -11.74
N ASP A 63 -64.56 -2.48 -10.59
CA ASP A 63 -65.42 -3.29 -9.73
C ASP A 63 -66.90 -2.89 -9.87
N GLY A 64 -67.77 -3.90 -9.95
CA GLY A 64 -69.18 -3.75 -10.25
C GLY A 64 -69.46 -3.18 -11.65
N THR A 65 -70.55 -2.43 -11.76
CA THR A 65 -71.03 -1.80 -12.98
C THR A 65 -71.78 -0.51 -12.64
N THR A 66 -71.98 0.38 -13.62
CA THR A 66 -72.86 1.57 -13.49
C THR A 66 -74.24 1.25 -12.89
N ALA A 67 -74.75 0.03 -13.10
CA ALA A 67 -76.03 -0.42 -12.54
C ALA A 67 -75.91 -0.90 -11.08
N THR A 68 -74.94 -1.76 -10.75
CA THR A 68 -74.79 -2.32 -9.39
C THR A 68 -74.23 -1.31 -8.39
N ASN A 69 -73.31 -0.46 -8.85
CA ASN A 69 -72.77 0.70 -8.13
C ASN A 69 -73.74 1.89 -8.13
N CYS A 70 -74.92 1.77 -8.74
CA CYS A 70 -75.95 2.82 -8.79
C CYS A 70 -75.45 4.19 -9.30
N VAL A 71 -74.51 4.20 -10.25
CA VAL A 71 -73.91 5.44 -10.73
C VAL A 71 -74.94 6.30 -11.45
N ARG A 72 -74.97 7.59 -11.12
CA ARG A 72 -75.87 8.61 -11.69
C ARG A 72 -75.12 9.88 -12.05
N TYR A 73 -75.71 10.65 -12.97
CA TYR A 73 -75.21 11.97 -13.37
C TYR A 73 -76.34 13.00 -13.44
N LYS A 74 -75.97 14.28 -13.26
CA LYS A 74 -76.84 15.46 -13.34
C LYS A 74 -75.98 16.65 -13.82
N PRO A 75 -76.42 17.51 -14.77
CA PRO A 75 -77.82 17.86 -15.10
C PRO A 75 -78.61 16.77 -15.83
N VAL A 76 -77.94 15.99 -16.67
CA VAL A 76 -78.51 14.86 -17.41
C VAL A 76 -77.84 13.57 -16.94
N ASN A 77 -78.64 12.52 -16.78
CA ASN A 77 -78.18 11.19 -16.41
C ASN A 77 -77.59 10.46 -17.63
N GLY A 78 -76.40 10.91 -18.06
CA GLY A 78 -75.64 10.31 -19.15
C GLY A 78 -75.05 8.94 -18.79
N ALA A 79 -74.49 8.25 -19.79
CA ALA A 79 -73.91 6.92 -19.60
C ALA A 79 -72.57 6.93 -18.86
N SER A 80 -71.73 7.96 -19.09
CA SER A 80 -70.43 8.14 -18.45
C SER A 80 -70.09 9.60 -18.11
N SER A 81 -71.01 10.55 -18.25
CA SER A 81 -70.79 11.91 -17.73
C SER A 81 -72.08 12.67 -17.48
N SER A 82 -71.96 13.75 -16.72
CA SER A 82 -72.96 14.82 -16.74
C SER A 82 -72.91 15.56 -18.07
N ASP A 83 -73.96 16.35 -18.32
CA ASP A 83 -73.89 17.48 -19.25
C ASP A 83 -73.01 18.61 -18.68
N TRP A 84 -72.65 19.56 -19.55
CA TRP A 84 -71.88 20.75 -19.19
C TRP A 84 -72.73 21.77 -18.42
N VAL A 85 -72.20 22.29 -17.31
CA VAL A 85 -72.74 23.45 -16.59
C VAL A 85 -71.82 24.66 -16.73
N THR A 86 -72.37 25.85 -16.45
CA THR A 86 -71.63 27.11 -16.32
C THR A 86 -72.08 27.82 -15.05
N HIS A 87 -71.30 28.79 -14.56
CA HIS A 87 -71.58 29.47 -13.30
C HIS A 87 -73.00 30.07 -13.20
N THR A 88 -73.48 30.64 -14.31
CA THR A 88 -74.82 31.25 -14.46
C THR A 88 -75.87 30.30 -15.04
N GLY A 89 -75.57 28.99 -15.11
CA GLY A 89 -76.50 27.96 -15.58
C GLY A 89 -77.63 27.68 -14.59
N SER A 90 -78.59 26.87 -15.01
CA SER A 90 -79.63 26.32 -14.11
C SER A 90 -79.96 24.89 -14.53
N PRO A 91 -79.43 23.86 -13.85
CA PRO A 91 -78.48 23.95 -12.72
C PRO A 91 -77.10 24.50 -13.14
N ASN A 92 -76.36 25.04 -12.18
CA ASN A 92 -74.96 25.47 -12.31
C ASN A 92 -73.97 24.48 -11.67
N GLU A 93 -74.42 23.27 -11.35
CA GLU A 93 -73.61 22.21 -10.76
C GLU A 93 -73.70 20.93 -11.58
N ALA A 94 -72.53 20.41 -11.96
CA ALA A 94 -72.39 19.09 -12.55
C ALA A 94 -72.09 18.10 -11.42
N GLN A 95 -72.86 17.02 -11.34
CA GLN A 95 -72.80 16.06 -10.24
C GLN A 95 -72.71 14.64 -10.81
N THR A 96 -71.95 13.80 -10.11
CA THR A 96 -71.98 12.35 -10.23
C THR A 96 -72.24 11.76 -8.85
N ALA A 97 -72.96 10.65 -8.79
CA ALA A 97 -73.31 9.97 -7.55
C ALA A 97 -73.25 8.47 -7.73
N HIS A 98 -73.19 7.76 -6.61
CA HIS A 98 -72.99 6.32 -6.52
C HIS A 98 -73.63 5.77 -5.24
N GLY A 99 -73.80 4.44 -5.19
CA GLY A 99 -74.45 3.78 -4.07
C GLY A 99 -75.93 4.15 -3.90
N ARG A 100 -76.50 3.75 -2.77
CA ARG A 100 -77.88 3.99 -2.36
C ARG A 100 -78.04 3.71 -0.86
N ASP A 101 -78.85 4.49 -0.15
CA ASP A 101 -79.41 4.09 1.15
C ASP A 101 -80.57 3.09 0.88
N GLY A 102 -80.35 1.80 1.16
CA GLY A 102 -81.37 0.75 1.02
C GLY A 102 -81.32 -0.12 -0.26
N SER A 103 -82.49 -0.55 -0.74
CA SER A 103 -82.63 -1.70 -1.65
C SER A 103 -82.86 -1.38 -3.13
N THR A 104 -83.26 -0.16 -3.47
CA THR A 104 -83.54 0.26 -4.85
C THR A 104 -82.71 1.48 -5.23
N CYS A 105 -82.02 1.40 -6.38
CA CYS A 105 -81.26 2.52 -6.92
C CYS A 105 -82.19 3.58 -7.54
N PRO A 106 -82.10 4.88 -7.19
CA PRO A 106 -82.99 5.92 -7.71
C PRO A 106 -82.87 6.13 -9.23
N SER A 107 -83.90 6.74 -9.83
CA SER A 107 -83.99 6.99 -11.29
C SER A 107 -83.37 8.32 -11.74
N GLN A 108 -83.04 9.18 -10.78
CA GLN A 108 -82.32 10.44 -10.90
C GLN A 108 -81.16 10.41 -9.89
N LEU A 109 -80.23 11.36 -9.98
CA LEU A 109 -79.24 11.59 -8.93
C LEU A 109 -79.93 12.26 -7.73
N ASP A 110 -79.83 11.67 -6.54
CA ASP A 110 -80.37 12.22 -5.29
C ASP A 110 -79.29 12.23 -4.18
N THR A 111 -78.85 13.41 -3.78
CA THR A 111 -77.80 13.60 -2.75
C THR A 111 -78.28 13.41 -1.30
N SER A 112 -79.51 12.89 -1.11
CA SER A 112 -80.03 12.46 0.19
C SER A 112 -80.20 10.93 0.31
N GLU A 113 -80.13 10.21 -0.81
CA GLU A 113 -80.10 8.74 -0.86
C GLU A 113 -78.76 8.20 -1.41
N GLN A 114 -77.90 9.03 -1.98
CA GLN A 114 -76.61 8.66 -2.58
C GLN A 114 -75.48 9.55 -2.09
N SER A 115 -74.27 9.01 -2.00
CA SER A 115 -73.04 9.81 -1.97
C SER A 115 -72.76 10.39 -3.35
N ALA A 116 -72.15 11.58 -3.41
CA ALA A 116 -72.01 12.33 -4.65
C ALA A 116 -70.85 13.33 -4.67
N VAL A 117 -70.19 13.44 -5.83
CA VAL A 117 -69.17 14.46 -6.11
C VAL A 117 -69.76 15.50 -7.07
N GLY A 118 -69.74 16.77 -6.64
CA GLY A 118 -70.29 17.92 -7.36
C GLY A 118 -69.25 18.99 -7.68
N ILE A 119 -69.40 19.64 -8.84
CA ILE A 119 -68.57 20.77 -9.27
C ILE A 119 -69.41 21.95 -9.75
N GLN A 120 -69.15 23.13 -9.18
CA GLN A 120 -69.72 24.42 -9.57
C GLN A 120 -68.60 25.28 -10.18
N PRO A 121 -68.57 25.53 -11.51
CA PRO A 121 -67.53 26.36 -12.13
C PRO A 121 -67.60 27.82 -11.68
N ALA A 122 -66.44 28.47 -11.65
CA ALA A 122 -66.33 29.88 -11.25
C ALA A 122 -66.82 30.85 -12.34
N PRO A 123 -67.10 32.12 -11.99
CA PRO A 123 -67.32 33.17 -12.99
C PRO A 123 -66.12 33.34 -13.91
N ALA A 124 -66.35 33.81 -15.13
CA ALA A 124 -65.28 34.22 -16.04
C ALA A 124 -64.34 35.25 -15.37
N THR A 125 -63.03 35.05 -15.49
CA THR A 125 -62.03 35.93 -14.87
C THR A 125 -60.83 36.17 -15.77
N SER A 126 -60.26 37.38 -15.66
CA SER A 126 -58.93 37.73 -16.14
C SER A 126 -57.90 37.55 -15.03
N PHE A 127 -56.71 37.07 -15.36
CA PHE A 127 -55.63 36.75 -14.42
C PHE A 127 -54.27 36.93 -15.11
N THR A 128 -53.20 36.45 -14.47
CA THR A 128 -51.82 36.53 -14.98
C THR A 128 -51.21 35.13 -15.01
N SER A 129 -50.41 34.81 -16.04
CA SER A 129 -49.62 33.56 -16.06
C SER A 129 -48.77 33.41 -14.78
N GLY A 130 -48.65 32.18 -14.26
CA GLY A 130 -48.00 31.92 -12.97
C GLY A 130 -48.69 32.52 -11.74
N VAL A 131 -49.96 32.98 -11.82
CA VAL A 131 -50.73 33.50 -10.68
C VAL A 131 -52.04 32.71 -10.50
N PRO A 132 -52.27 32.08 -9.33
CA PRO A 132 -53.49 31.32 -9.06
C PRO A 132 -54.79 32.15 -9.17
N PHE A 133 -55.75 31.61 -9.92
CA PHE A 133 -57.11 32.12 -10.10
C PHE A 133 -58.15 31.08 -9.65
N LEU A 134 -59.35 31.54 -9.26
CA LEU A 134 -60.45 30.63 -8.92
C LEU A 134 -60.97 29.90 -10.16
N LEU A 135 -60.92 28.57 -10.14
CA LEU A 135 -61.35 27.70 -11.23
C LEU A 135 -62.78 27.18 -11.02
N ALA A 136 -63.05 26.63 -9.83
CA ALA A 136 -64.32 26.01 -9.48
C ALA A 136 -64.48 25.87 -7.95
N ARG A 137 -65.66 25.41 -7.54
CA ARG A 137 -65.96 24.93 -6.18
C ARG A 137 -66.34 23.45 -6.25
N ALA A 138 -65.63 22.61 -5.52
CA ALA A 138 -65.96 21.21 -5.31
C ALA A 138 -66.88 21.03 -4.10
N ILE A 139 -67.74 20.03 -4.18
CA ILE A 139 -68.62 19.60 -3.10
C ILE A 139 -68.58 18.07 -3.05
N HIS A 140 -68.37 17.51 -1.86
CA HIS A 140 -68.66 16.11 -1.59
C HIS A 140 -69.90 16.02 -0.72
N TYR A 141 -70.82 15.13 -1.08
CA TYR A 141 -71.96 14.72 -0.27
C TYR A 141 -71.68 13.28 0.15
N ASN A 142 -71.45 13.02 1.43
CA ASN A 142 -71.27 11.66 1.95
C ASN A 142 -72.56 11.19 2.65
N ASN A 143 -73.00 9.97 2.36
CA ASN A 143 -74.16 9.31 2.95
C ASN A 143 -73.90 7.80 3.09
N PRO A 144 -74.45 7.10 4.10
CA PRO A 144 -74.22 5.67 4.25
C PRO A 144 -74.91 4.88 3.12
N ILE A 145 -74.11 4.30 2.22
CA ILE A 145 -74.58 3.64 1.00
C ILE A 145 -74.35 2.12 0.94
N HIS A 146 -74.96 1.49 -0.06
CA HIS A 146 -74.62 0.16 -0.57
C HIS A 146 -74.19 0.21 -2.05
N SER A 147 -72.88 0.08 -2.30
CA SER A 147 -72.24 -0.09 -3.62
C SER A 147 -71.83 -1.57 -3.87
N SER A 148 -71.11 -1.84 -4.97
CA SER A 148 -70.23 -3.01 -5.07
C SER A 148 -68.78 -2.61 -4.75
N ALA A 149 -68.31 -1.53 -5.37
CA ALA A 149 -66.97 -0.99 -5.18
C ALA A 149 -66.83 -0.13 -3.90
N GLU A 150 -65.62 -0.16 -3.33
CA GLU A 150 -65.18 0.65 -2.19
C GLU A 150 -64.36 1.89 -2.67
N PHE A 151 -63.52 1.70 -3.68
CA PHE A 151 -62.73 2.76 -4.31
C PHE A 151 -63.37 3.25 -5.59
N TRP A 152 -63.05 4.48 -5.99
CA TRP A 152 -63.57 5.12 -7.20
C TRP A 152 -62.51 5.98 -7.86
N LYS A 153 -62.64 6.14 -9.17
CA LYS A 153 -61.92 7.13 -9.98
C LYS A 153 -62.89 7.89 -10.88
N GLY A 154 -62.55 9.11 -11.23
CA GLY A 154 -63.29 9.92 -12.19
C GLY A 154 -62.47 11.12 -12.67
N GLN A 155 -63.07 11.91 -13.55
CA GLN A 155 -62.44 13.10 -14.12
C GLN A 155 -63.33 14.34 -13.94
N LEU A 156 -62.73 15.44 -13.49
CA LEU A 156 -63.28 16.79 -13.62
C LEU A 156 -62.88 17.31 -15.01
N VAL A 157 -63.85 17.54 -15.89
CA VAL A 157 -63.58 18.06 -17.25
C VAL A 157 -64.03 19.51 -17.37
N LEU A 158 -63.13 20.36 -17.84
CA LEU A 158 -63.28 21.81 -17.88
C LEU A 158 -63.14 22.34 -19.31
N ARG A 159 -63.76 23.48 -19.60
CA ARG A 159 -63.55 24.27 -20.81
C ARG A 159 -63.37 25.73 -20.47
N LEU A 160 -62.34 26.34 -21.04
CA LEU A 160 -62.04 27.77 -20.95
C LEU A 160 -62.34 28.39 -22.32
N ALA A 161 -63.42 29.18 -22.41
CA ALA A 161 -63.98 29.61 -23.69
C ALA A 161 -63.11 30.59 -24.50
N ASP A 162 -62.19 31.33 -23.83
CA ASP A 162 -61.30 32.29 -24.49
C ASP A 162 -59.97 31.65 -24.94
N PHE A 163 -59.75 30.35 -24.69
CA PHE A 163 -58.56 29.60 -25.14
C PHE A 163 -58.78 29.02 -26.55
N ASP A 164 -57.68 28.82 -27.29
CA ASP A 164 -57.73 28.42 -28.69
C ASP A 164 -58.45 27.07 -28.86
N ASN A 165 -59.56 27.08 -29.61
CA ASN A 165 -60.50 25.96 -29.82
C ASN A 165 -61.34 25.52 -28.60
N ALA A 166 -61.35 26.28 -27.50
CA ALA A 166 -62.07 25.98 -26.26
C ALA A 166 -61.79 24.54 -25.73
N PRO A 167 -60.53 24.24 -25.38
CA PRO A 167 -60.06 22.89 -25.09
C PRO A 167 -60.79 22.26 -23.91
N SER A 168 -60.96 20.93 -23.96
CA SER A 168 -61.59 20.15 -22.89
C SER A 168 -60.50 19.53 -22.01
N ILE A 169 -60.23 20.15 -20.86
CA ILE A 169 -59.14 19.82 -19.95
C ILE A 169 -59.65 18.85 -18.88
N GLY A 170 -59.04 17.67 -18.77
CA GLY A 170 -59.29 16.70 -17.71
C GLY A 170 -58.37 16.88 -16.51
N LEU A 171 -58.93 16.71 -15.32
CA LEU A 171 -58.24 16.61 -14.04
C LEU A 171 -58.74 15.34 -13.32
N ASP A 172 -57.85 14.37 -13.16
CA ASP A 172 -58.19 13.05 -12.61
C ASP A 172 -58.22 13.06 -11.08
N TRP A 173 -59.22 12.38 -10.52
CA TRP A 173 -59.40 12.24 -9.07
C TRP A 173 -59.72 10.81 -8.68
N SER A 174 -59.40 10.47 -7.43
CA SER A 174 -59.80 9.25 -6.77
C SER A 174 -60.59 9.55 -5.50
N MET A 175 -61.37 8.56 -5.08
CA MET A 175 -62.16 8.61 -3.87
C MET A 175 -62.20 7.24 -3.21
N TRP A 176 -62.23 7.22 -1.88
CA TRP A 176 -62.44 6.03 -1.07
C TRP A 176 -63.72 6.23 -0.29
N GLU A 177 -64.74 5.43 -0.63
CA GLU A 177 -65.94 5.29 0.17
C GLU A 177 -65.63 4.25 1.25
N THR A 178 -65.47 4.68 2.49
CA THR A 178 -64.93 3.79 3.53
C THR A 178 -65.98 2.77 3.99
N PRO A 179 -65.56 1.56 4.39
CA PRO A 179 -66.48 0.63 5.03
C PRO A 179 -67.00 1.24 6.33
N ASN A 180 -68.26 1.67 6.32
CA ASN A 180 -68.92 2.46 7.37
C ASN A 180 -68.83 1.87 8.80
N ASN A 181 -68.43 0.61 8.92
CA ASN A 181 -68.26 -0.16 10.16
C ASN A 181 -66.83 -0.71 10.38
N ALA A 182 -65.81 -0.13 9.72
CA ALA A 182 -64.41 -0.52 9.92
C ALA A 182 -63.93 -0.23 11.36
N ASP A 183 -63.09 -1.12 11.90
CA ASP A 183 -62.47 -0.96 13.22
C ASP A 183 -60.96 -1.20 13.11
N PRO A 184 -60.10 -0.17 13.21
CA PRO A 184 -60.45 1.25 13.32
C PRO A 184 -60.91 1.86 11.99
N CYS A 185 -61.80 2.87 12.04
CA CYS A 185 -62.14 3.67 10.87
C CYS A 185 -60.93 4.47 10.32
N PRO A 186 -60.73 4.52 9.00
CA PRO A 186 -59.73 5.39 8.38
C PRO A 186 -60.00 6.87 8.70
N ASN A 187 -58.97 7.56 9.22
CA ASN A 187 -59.00 8.98 9.64
C ASN A 187 -60.12 9.43 10.61
N GLY A 188 -60.92 8.52 11.15
CA GLY A 188 -61.93 8.79 12.18
C GLY A 188 -63.36 8.44 11.78
N SER A 189 -64.28 8.70 12.71
CA SER A 189 -65.71 8.42 12.59
C SER A 189 -66.54 9.30 13.53
N ASP A 190 -67.84 9.33 13.29
CA ASP A 190 -68.84 9.84 14.24
C ASP A 190 -70.00 8.83 14.43
N GLU A 191 -71.16 9.28 14.90
CA GLU A 191 -72.32 8.41 15.16
C GLU A 191 -72.97 7.82 13.88
N ASN A 192 -72.59 8.31 12.70
CA ASN A 192 -73.16 7.89 11.42
C ASN A 192 -72.28 6.87 10.66
N GLY A 193 -70.96 6.90 10.86
CA GLY A 193 -70.01 5.97 10.21
C GLY A 193 -68.55 6.48 10.18
N CYS A 194 -67.70 5.76 9.45
CA CYS A 194 -66.33 6.18 9.09
C CYS A 194 -66.34 7.35 8.09
N PHE A 195 -65.24 8.11 7.98
CA PHE A 195 -65.19 9.29 7.09
C PHE A 195 -64.63 8.96 5.70
N ASP A 196 -65.12 9.64 4.66
CA ASP A 196 -64.77 9.32 3.27
C ASP A 196 -63.86 10.35 2.62
N HIS A 197 -63.00 9.88 1.71
CA HIS A 197 -61.79 10.57 1.28
C HIS A 197 -61.81 10.89 -0.22
N ILE A 198 -61.47 12.12 -0.61
CA ILE A 198 -61.31 12.56 -2.01
C ILE A 198 -59.92 13.18 -2.22
N LYS A 199 -59.29 12.88 -3.36
CA LYS A 199 -57.96 13.36 -3.75
C LYS A 199 -57.84 13.57 -5.27
N PHE A 200 -57.10 14.58 -5.73
CA PHE A 200 -56.66 14.61 -7.13
C PHE A 200 -55.49 13.63 -7.35
N THR A 201 -55.66 12.67 -8.26
CA THR A 201 -54.58 11.78 -8.72
C THR A 201 -53.68 12.49 -9.73
N SER A 202 -54.22 13.45 -10.49
CA SER A 202 -53.43 14.45 -11.21
C SER A 202 -53.87 15.87 -10.89
N GLN A 203 -52.92 16.68 -10.41
CA GLN A 203 -53.04 18.12 -10.30
C GLN A 203 -52.71 18.85 -11.61
N ILE A 204 -52.15 18.15 -12.59
CA ILE A 204 -51.77 18.70 -13.91
C ILE A 204 -52.82 18.28 -14.95
N GLY A 205 -53.32 19.25 -15.71
CA GLY A 205 -54.30 19.03 -16.77
C GLY A 205 -53.74 18.24 -17.96
N ASP A 206 -54.49 17.25 -18.41
CA ASP A 206 -54.10 16.31 -19.47
C ASP A 206 -53.80 16.99 -20.82
N GLN A 207 -54.50 18.08 -21.14
CA GLN A 207 -54.33 18.87 -22.36
C GLN A 207 -53.25 19.95 -22.26
N VAL A 208 -52.60 20.19 -23.39
CA VAL A 208 -51.91 21.45 -23.69
C VAL A 208 -52.97 22.46 -24.12
N ILE A 209 -52.92 23.69 -23.59
CA ILE A 209 -53.86 24.76 -23.97
C ILE A 209 -53.12 26.02 -24.41
N SER A 210 -53.64 26.69 -25.44
CA SER A 210 -52.99 27.85 -26.04
C SER A 210 -53.84 29.12 -25.91
N GLN A 211 -53.20 30.24 -25.57
CA GLN A 211 -53.80 31.58 -25.61
C GLN A 211 -52.69 32.62 -25.83
N GLY A 212 -52.92 33.57 -26.74
CA GLY A 212 -51.93 34.61 -27.06
C GLY A 212 -50.71 34.11 -27.85
N GLY A 213 -50.78 32.91 -28.45
CA GLY A 213 -49.69 32.31 -29.23
C GLY A 213 -48.64 31.59 -28.40
N LEU A 214 -49.00 31.14 -27.20
CA LEU A 214 -48.15 30.41 -26.25
C LEU A 214 -48.93 29.25 -25.63
N ASP A 215 -48.20 28.20 -25.25
CA ASP A 215 -48.76 26.93 -24.76
C ASP A 215 -48.55 26.76 -23.25
N TYR A 216 -49.59 26.30 -22.56
CA TYR A 216 -49.65 26.19 -21.10
C TYR A 216 -50.19 24.82 -20.65
N ARG A 217 -49.88 24.47 -19.40
CA ARG A 217 -50.64 23.51 -18.59
C ARG A 217 -51.51 24.23 -17.58
N LEU A 218 -52.72 23.71 -17.38
CA LEU A 218 -53.52 24.00 -16.19
C LEU A 218 -52.97 23.18 -15.02
N VAL A 219 -52.63 23.84 -13.92
CA VAL A 219 -52.17 23.17 -12.70
C VAL A 219 -53.08 23.60 -11.56
N VAL A 220 -53.80 22.66 -10.94
CA VAL A 220 -54.58 22.96 -9.73
C VAL A 220 -53.69 22.93 -8.48
N THR A 221 -53.81 23.98 -7.66
CA THR A 221 -53.08 24.05 -6.39
C THR A 221 -53.53 22.94 -5.43
N GLY A 222 -54.76 22.46 -5.60
CA GLY A 222 -55.46 21.53 -4.72
C GLY A 222 -56.81 22.13 -4.27
N PHE A 223 -57.32 21.61 -3.15
CA PHE A 223 -58.52 22.06 -2.48
C PHE A 223 -58.18 23.07 -1.36
N VAL A 224 -58.92 24.17 -1.30
CA VAL A 224 -58.94 25.08 -0.13
C VAL A 224 -60.30 24.93 0.56
N PRO A 225 -60.38 24.37 1.78
CA PRO A 225 -61.64 24.15 2.49
C PRO A 225 -62.45 25.45 2.67
N THR A 226 -63.78 25.38 2.43
CA THR A 226 -64.67 26.54 2.58
C THR A 226 -66.00 26.15 3.25
N PRO A 227 -66.62 27.00 4.09
CA PRO A 227 -67.94 26.71 4.63
C PRO A 227 -69.02 26.57 3.54
N ALA A 228 -70.00 25.69 3.77
CA ALA A 228 -71.07 25.37 2.81
C ALA A 228 -71.89 26.58 2.30
N LYS A 229 -71.88 27.70 3.03
CA LYS A 229 -72.59 28.97 2.70
C LYS A 229 -71.67 30.12 2.27
N THR A 230 -70.37 29.87 2.14
CA THR A 230 -69.37 30.87 1.75
C THR A 230 -69.05 30.72 0.27
N GLU A 231 -69.14 31.83 -0.48
CA GLU A 231 -68.65 31.91 -1.85
C GLU A 231 -67.13 31.83 -1.90
N CYS A 232 -66.57 31.19 -2.92
CA CYS A 232 -65.13 31.14 -3.11
C CYS A 232 -64.55 32.51 -3.48
N ALA A 233 -63.46 32.89 -2.81
CA ALA A 233 -62.71 34.10 -3.14
C ALA A 233 -62.09 33.99 -4.54
N LYS A 234 -61.75 35.12 -5.17
CA LYS A 234 -61.11 35.13 -6.50
C LYS A 234 -59.65 34.65 -6.50
N SER A 235 -59.02 34.64 -5.34
CA SER A 235 -57.63 34.27 -5.10
C SER A 235 -57.56 33.43 -3.81
N PRO A 236 -56.64 32.46 -3.71
CA PRO A 236 -56.59 31.55 -2.57
C PRO A 236 -56.30 32.28 -1.25
N SER A 237 -56.96 31.83 -0.18
CA SER A 237 -56.74 32.30 1.19
C SER A 237 -57.08 31.19 2.18
N GLY A 238 -56.09 30.74 2.95
CA GLY A 238 -56.17 29.54 3.78
C GLY A 238 -55.24 28.44 3.27
N ASP A 239 -55.12 27.36 4.03
CA ASP A 239 -54.23 26.25 3.69
C ASP A 239 -54.77 25.45 2.49
N VAL A 240 -53.87 24.98 1.64
CA VAL A 240 -54.17 24.18 0.45
C VAL A 240 -53.84 22.71 0.74
N VAL A 241 -54.75 21.81 0.42
CA VAL A 241 -54.58 20.35 0.58
C VAL A 241 -54.94 19.65 -0.72
N ASN A 242 -54.17 18.63 -1.14
CA ASN A 242 -54.54 17.85 -2.33
C ASN A 242 -55.64 16.81 -2.07
N GLU A 243 -56.00 16.60 -0.80
CA GLU A 243 -56.97 15.61 -0.35
C GLU A 243 -57.79 16.12 0.84
N PHE A 244 -59.02 15.65 1.00
CA PHE A 244 -59.88 15.98 2.14
C PHE A 244 -60.79 14.82 2.53
N TRP A 245 -61.31 14.88 3.76
CA TRP A 245 -62.21 13.88 4.33
C TRP A 245 -63.60 14.47 4.60
N THR A 246 -64.63 13.63 4.63
CA THR A 246 -66.04 14.04 4.75
C THR A 246 -66.78 13.14 5.73
N ASN A 247 -67.31 13.75 6.80
CA ASN A 247 -68.18 13.08 7.77
C ASN A 247 -69.39 12.43 7.11
N GLU A 248 -69.86 11.35 7.70
CA GLU A 248 -71.05 10.66 7.23
C GLU A 248 -72.32 11.49 7.41
N ARG A 249 -73.26 11.34 6.46
CA ARG A 249 -74.46 12.19 6.31
C ARG A 249 -74.16 13.71 6.27
N ALA A 250 -72.97 14.11 5.85
CA ALA A 250 -72.52 15.51 5.78
C ALA A 250 -72.07 15.93 4.37
N SER A 251 -71.60 17.18 4.23
CA SER A 251 -71.02 17.66 2.96
C SER A 251 -69.84 18.61 3.14
N THR A 252 -68.66 18.17 2.70
CA THR A 252 -67.44 18.98 2.65
C THR A 252 -67.43 19.81 1.37
N HIS A 253 -67.01 21.06 1.47
CA HIS A 253 -66.96 22.01 0.35
C HIS A 253 -65.57 22.61 0.26
N ALA A 254 -65.05 22.76 -0.96
CA ALA A 254 -63.72 23.34 -1.19
C ALA A 254 -63.71 24.25 -2.44
N CYS A 255 -62.83 25.23 -2.42
CA CYS A 255 -62.50 26.05 -3.58
C CYS A 255 -61.28 25.43 -4.29
N ILE A 256 -61.37 25.24 -5.61
CA ILE A 256 -60.25 24.82 -6.45
C ILE A 256 -59.70 26.07 -7.12
N TYR A 257 -58.41 26.32 -6.89
CA TYR A 257 -57.65 27.33 -7.61
C TYR A 257 -56.69 26.65 -8.57
N ALA A 258 -56.37 27.33 -9.66
CA ALA A 258 -55.38 26.88 -10.61
C ALA A 258 -54.51 28.02 -11.12
N GLU A 259 -53.33 27.69 -11.59
CA GLU A 259 -52.45 28.56 -12.35
C GLU A 259 -52.26 28.02 -13.77
N LEU A 260 -51.70 28.86 -14.64
CA LEU A 260 -51.20 28.43 -15.94
C LEU A 260 -49.68 28.56 -15.96
N SER A 261 -49.02 27.41 -15.94
CA SER A 261 -47.59 27.28 -16.21
C SER A 261 -47.37 27.24 -17.72
N GLU A 262 -46.48 28.08 -18.24
CA GLU A 262 -46.01 27.94 -19.63
C GLU A 262 -45.23 26.62 -19.77
N ILE A 263 -45.34 25.95 -20.92
CA ILE A 263 -44.74 24.62 -21.11
C ILE A 263 -43.21 24.73 -21.21
N ARG A 264 -42.54 24.33 -20.13
CA ARG A 264 -41.10 24.09 -20.10
C ARG A 264 -40.81 22.60 -20.14
N LYS A 265 -39.57 22.27 -20.51
CA LYS A 265 -39.01 20.93 -20.37
C LYS A 265 -37.66 21.05 -19.70
N VAL A 266 -37.33 20.10 -18.83
CA VAL A 266 -35.94 19.86 -18.44
C VAL A 266 -35.38 18.83 -19.41
N VAL A 267 -34.35 19.24 -20.13
CA VAL A 267 -33.49 18.34 -20.90
C VAL A 267 -32.40 17.90 -19.95
N VAL A 268 -32.55 16.69 -19.40
CA VAL A 268 -31.47 16.06 -18.63
C VAL A 268 -30.43 15.57 -19.62
N THR A 269 -29.23 16.13 -19.54
CA THR A 269 -28.12 15.89 -20.45
C THR A 269 -27.03 15.13 -19.69
N LYS A 270 -26.66 13.96 -20.18
CA LYS A 270 -25.56 13.16 -19.64
C LYS A 270 -24.35 13.30 -20.54
N SER A 271 -23.23 13.76 -19.98
CA SER A 271 -21.93 13.85 -20.64
C SER A 271 -20.87 13.08 -19.84
N ILE A 272 -19.78 12.75 -20.53
CA ILE A 272 -18.62 12.05 -19.97
C ILE A 272 -17.33 12.72 -20.42
N THR A 273 -16.34 12.71 -19.53
CA THR A 273 -14.97 13.15 -19.83
C THR A 273 -13.98 12.12 -19.31
N GLY A 274 -12.81 12.03 -19.95
CA GLY A 274 -11.67 11.39 -19.33
C GLY A 274 -11.14 12.23 -18.18
N TYR A 275 -10.38 11.58 -17.31
CA TYR A 275 -9.44 12.25 -16.43
C TYR A 275 -8.31 12.83 -17.30
N GLU A 276 -8.30 14.16 -17.43
CA GLU A 276 -7.49 14.95 -18.39
C GLU A 276 -7.84 14.73 -19.89
N ASP A 277 -7.55 15.73 -20.73
CA ASP A 277 -7.98 15.82 -22.14
C ASP A 277 -7.45 14.69 -23.05
N GLU A 278 -6.43 13.94 -22.61
CA GLU A 278 -5.81 12.87 -23.41
C GLU A 278 -6.50 11.50 -23.25
N PHE A 279 -7.31 11.28 -22.21
CA PHE A 279 -8.01 10.00 -22.01
C PHE A 279 -9.41 10.00 -22.64
N ILE A 280 -9.68 9.06 -23.54
CA ILE A 280 -11.03 8.87 -24.10
C ILE A 280 -11.83 7.98 -23.15
N ALA A 281 -12.73 8.59 -22.36
CA ALA A 281 -13.65 7.85 -21.49
C ALA A 281 -14.52 6.87 -22.30
N PRO A 282 -14.72 5.63 -21.83
CA PRO A 282 -15.56 4.66 -22.52
C PRO A 282 -17.04 5.08 -22.46
N SER A 283 -17.83 4.67 -23.46
CA SER A 283 -19.29 4.84 -23.38
C SER A 283 -19.84 3.92 -22.27
N SER A 284 -20.69 4.48 -21.41
CA SER A 284 -21.28 3.81 -20.26
C SER A 284 -22.73 4.26 -20.07
N THR A 285 -23.52 3.48 -19.35
CA THR A 285 -24.92 3.81 -19.03
C THR A 285 -25.02 4.29 -17.59
N PHE A 286 -25.69 5.43 -17.42
CA PHE A 286 -25.92 6.06 -16.12
C PHE A 286 -27.43 6.05 -15.84
N ASP A 287 -27.81 5.50 -14.68
CA ASP A 287 -29.19 5.43 -14.22
C ASP A 287 -29.58 6.73 -13.49
N PHE A 288 -30.79 7.21 -13.73
CA PHE A 288 -31.39 8.35 -13.05
C PHE A 288 -32.67 7.92 -12.34
N SER A 289 -32.84 8.41 -11.11
CA SER A 289 -34.10 8.39 -10.36
C SER A 289 -34.62 9.80 -10.21
N THR A 290 -35.92 9.99 -10.35
CA THR A 290 -36.57 11.29 -10.20
C THR A 290 -37.76 11.21 -9.27
N ASP A 291 -38.12 12.35 -8.70
CA ASP A 291 -39.40 12.50 -8.00
C ASP A 291 -39.94 13.91 -8.24
N GLY A 292 -41.26 14.04 -8.23
CA GLY A 292 -41.97 15.33 -8.25
C GLY A 292 -42.74 15.51 -6.94
N THR A 293 -43.39 16.65 -6.77
CA THR A 293 -44.20 16.95 -5.58
C THR A 293 -45.68 17.12 -5.90
N LEU A 294 -46.03 17.48 -7.13
CA LEU A 294 -47.42 17.50 -7.60
C LEU A 294 -47.92 16.09 -7.93
N SER A 295 -49.13 15.75 -7.49
CA SER A 295 -49.78 14.50 -7.92
C SER A 295 -49.99 14.54 -9.44
N GLY A 296 -49.68 13.45 -10.15
CA GLY A 296 -49.70 13.38 -11.61
C GLY A 296 -48.50 14.01 -12.33
N SER A 297 -47.48 14.50 -11.62
CA SER A 297 -46.23 14.95 -12.24
C SER A 297 -45.54 13.81 -13.03
N PRO A 298 -44.98 14.08 -14.23
CA PRO A 298 -44.23 13.10 -15.01
C PRO A 298 -42.89 12.71 -14.38
N TRP A 299 -42.51 13.31 -13.25
CA TRP A 299 -41.28 13.02 -12.51
C TRP A 299 -41.47 12.04 -11.34
N ASN A 300 -42.70 11.90 -10.82
CA ASN A 300 -43.03 11.13 -9.62
C ASN A 300 -42.55 9.68 -9.68
N SER A 301 -41.70 9.28 -8.72
CA SER A 301 -41.07 7.96 -8.64
C SER A 301 -40.46 7.48 -9.98
N GLY A 302 -40.03 8.43 -10.81
CA GLY A 302 -39.59 8.20 -12.17
C GLY A 302 -38.19 7.58 -12.23
N SER A 303 -37.91 6.90 -13.34
CA SER A 303 -36.57 6.44 -13.65
C SER A 303 -36.32 6.36 -15.16
N PHE A 304 -35.08 6.57 -15.55
CA PHE A 304 -34.57 6.38 -16.91
C PHE A 304 -33.06 6.17 -16.87
N SER A 305 -32.46 5.77 -17.98
CA SER A 305 -31.00 5.69 -18.10
C SER A 305 -30.53 6.46 -19.33
N LEU A 306 -29.33 7.03 -19.27
CA LEU A 306 -28.68 7.73 -20.38
C LEU A 306 -27.32 7.10 -20.69
N THR A 307 -27.03 6.92 -21.97
CA THR A 307 -25.81 6.29 -22.48
C THR A 307 -25.09 7.25 -23.41
N PRO A 308 -24.21 8.15 -22.89
CA PRO A 308 -23.40 9.01 -23.74
C PRO A 308 -22.35 8.19 -24.53
N PRO A 309 -22.20 8.45 -25.84
CA PRO A 309 -21.11 7.89 -26.64
C PRO A 309 -19.74 8.45 -26.24
N ASN A 310 -18.68 7.75 -26.63
CA ASN A 310 -17.29 8.12 -26.38
C ASN A 310 -16.69 9.10 -27.41
N ASP A 311 -17.51 9.70 -28.27
CA ASP A 311 -17.10 10.77 -29.20
C ASP A 311 -17.21 12.19 -28.60
N GLY A 312 -17.62 12.29 -27.33
CA GLY A 312 -17.82 13.55 -26.62
C GLY A 312 -19.15 14.25 -26.93
N THR A 313 -20.09 13.59 -27.63
CA THR A 313 -21.48 14.04 -27.71
C THR A 313 -22.29 13.53 -26.51
N ALA A 314 -23.30 14.29 -26.09
CA ALA A 314 -24.09 14.00 -24.91
C ALA A 314 -25.37 13.21 -25.23
N SER A 315 -25.84 12.42 -24.26
CA SER A 315 -27.14 11.71 -24.33
C SER A 315 -28.20 12.51 -23.57
N THR A 316 -29.42 12.63 -24.10
CA THR A 316 -30.42 13.57 -23.54
C THR A 316 -31.81 12.95 -23.33
N LYS A 317 -32.45 13.29 -22.21
CA LYS A 317 -33.85 12.96 -21.88
C LYS A 317 -34.65 14.25 -21.61
N PRO A 318 -35.52 14.68 -22.54
CA PRO A 318 -36.46 15.76 -22.28
C PRO A 318 -37.70 15.24 -21.52
N VAL A 319 -38.08 15.90 -20.43
CA VAL A 319 -39.33 15.67 -19.67
C VAL A 319 -39.96 17.02 -19.37
N GLU A 320 -41.30 17.08 -19.35
CA GLU A 320 -42.07 18.32 -19.11
C GLU A 320 -42.02 18.75 -17.63
N ILE A 321 -42.02 20.06 -17.35
CA ILE A 321 -42.03 20.60 -15.97
C ILE A 321 -42.97 21.81 -15.90
N VAL A 322 -43.61 22.00 -14.74
CA VAL A 322 -44.51 23.12 -14.45
C VAL A 322 -44.00 23.96 -13.28
N GLU A 323 -44.35 25.25 -13.23
CA GLU A 323 -43.76 26.26 -12.34
C GLU A 323 -43.83 25.93 -10.84
N SER A 324 -44.92 25.28 -10.39
CA SER A 324 -45.17 24.87 -9.01
C SER A 324 -44.70 23.46 -8.62
N ASP A 325 -44.16 22.65 -9.54
CA ASP A 325 -43.62 21.33 -9.21
C ASP A 325 -42.18 21.44 -8.72
N GLU A 326 -41.93 21.07 -7.46
CA GLU A 326 -40.58 20.79 -6.99
C GLU A 326 -40.16 19.40 -7.49
N VAL A 327 -39.16 19.37 -8.37
CA VAL A 327 -38.66 18.18 -9.06
C VAL A 327 -37.25 17.87 -8.59
N THR A 328 -37.02 16.64 -8.13
CA THR A 328 -35.70 16.11 -7.81
C THR A 328 -35.20 15.19 -8.91
N ILE A 329 -33.95 15.37 -9.33
CA ILE A 329 -33.26 14.54 -10.32
C ILE A 329 -31.93 14.09 -9.71
N SER A 330 -31.79 12.79 -9.47
CA SER A 330 -30.57 12.18 -8.92
C SER A 330 -29.98 11.19 -9.91
N GLU A 331 -28.68 11.30 -10.17
CA GLU A 331 -27.91 10.24 -10.81
C GLU A 331 -27.54 9.18 -9.76
N LYS A 332 -27.69 7.92 -10.11
CA LYS A 332 -27.35 6.78 -9.26
C LYS A 332 -25.88 6.40 -9.46
N THR A 333 -25.13 6.32 -8.36
CA THR A 333 -23.71 5.94 -8.34
C THR A 333 -23.45 4.71 -9.24
N PRO A 334 -22.57 4.81 -10.24
CA PRO A 334 -22.18 3.68 -11.08
C PRO A 334 -21.56 2.53 -10.28
N SER A 335 -21.73 1.30 -10.75
CA SER A 335 -21.11 0.12 -10.15
C SER A 335 -19.62 -0.03 -10.47
N ASP A 336 -19.14 0.65 -11.52
CA ASP A 336 -17.72 0.76 -11.86
C ASP A 336 -17.14 2.02 -11.19
N SER A 337 -16.33 1.81 -10.15
CA SER A 337 -15.75 2.87 -9.32
C SER A 337 -14.69 3.74 -10.01
N ARG A 338 -14.44 3.53 -11.30
CA ARG A 338 -13.66 4.46 -12.16
C ARG A 338 -14.46 5.69 -12.56
N TRP A 339 -15.79 5.63 -12.47
CA TRP A 339 -16.68 6.77 -12.71
C TRP A 339 -16.95 7.56 -11.44
N SER A 340 -16.97 8.89 -11.58
CA SER A 340 -17.45 9.81 -10.55
C SER A 340 -18.24 10.94 -11.22
N LEU A 341 -19.37 11.36 -10.63
CA LEU A 341 -20.05 12.59 -11.02
C LEU A 341 -19.27 13.77 -10.47
N THR A 342 -18.81 14.63 -11.36
CA THR A 342 -17.87 15.72 -11.05
C THR A 342 -18.47 17.11 -11.23
N ASP A 343 -19.60 17.23 -11.93
CA ASP A 343 -20.28 18.50 -12.17
C ASP A 343 -21.78 18.27 -12.45
N ILE A 344 -22.63 19.18 -11.96
CA ILE A 344 -24.06 19.26 -12.27
C ILE A 344 -24.40 20.74 -12.49
N GLN A 345 -24.88 21.11 -13.68
CA GLN A 345 -25.23 22.50 -13.99
C GLN A 345 -26.54 22.61 -14.77
N CYS A 346 -27.45 23.46 -14.31
CA CYS A 346 -28.68 23.80 -15.01
C CYS A 346 -28.63 25.22 -15.58
N PHE A 347 -28.94 25.35 -16.87
CA PHE A 347 -28.92 26.60 -17.62
C PHE A 347 -30.15 26.77 -18.52
N ASP A 348 -30.53 28.01 -18.76
CA ASP A 348 -31.53 28.41 -19.77
C ASP A 348 -31.08 29.67 -20.52
N PHE A 349 -31.97 30.30 -21.27
CA PHE A 349 -31.65 31.45 -22.12
C PHE A 349 -32.22 32.77 -21.58
N ASP A 350 -31.46 33.85 -21.69
CA ASP A 350 -31.90 35.22 -21.40
C ASP A 350 -32.80 35.77 -22.52
N GLU A 351 -33.47 36.90 -22.27
CA GLU A 351 -34.40 37.59 -23.21
C GLU A 351 -33.79 37.96 -24.58
N LYS A 352 -32.48 37.74 -24.79
CA LYS A 352 -31.73 38.03 -26.01
C LYS A 352 -31.14 36.76 -26.64
N GLY A 353 -31.47 35.57 -26.13
CA GLY A 353 -30.97 34.29 -26.61
C GLY A 353 -29.54 33.93 -26.14
N ASN A 354 -29.03 34.53 -25.07
CA ASN A 354 -27.74 34.12 -24.49
C ASN A 354 -27.93 33.06 -23.41
N LEU A 355 -27.03 32.07 -23.36
CA LEU A 355 -26.95 31.11 -22.26
C LEU A 355 -26.69 31.83 -20.92
N ARG A 356 -27.42 31.43 -19.88
CA ARG A 356 -27.22 31.86 -18.48
C ARG A 356 -27.43 30.68 -17.53
N PRO A 357 -26.76 30.65 -16.35
CA PRO A 357 -27.17 29.77 -15.26
C PRO A 357 -28.64 30.00 -14.91
N LEU A 358 -29.37 28.96 -14.52
CA LEU A 358 -30.79 29.07 -14.18
C LEU A 358 -30.99 30.14 -13.10
N PRO A 359 -31.76 31.23 -13.36
CA PRO A 359 -31.65 32.48 -12.59
C PRO A 359 -32.18 32.41 -11.16
N LYS A 360 -32.92 31.33 -10.83
CA LYS A 360 -33.30 30.83 -9.51
C LYS A 360 -33.95 29.44 -9.69
N GLY A 361 -34.05 28.70 -8.60
CA GLY A 361 -34.83 27.45 -8.53
C GLY A 361 -34.01 26.15 -8.54
N ALA A 362 -32.77 26.16 -9.03
CA ALA A 362 -31.88 25.00 -8.92
C ALA A 362 -31.09 25.00 -7.60
N VAL A 363 -31.11 23.85 -6.91
CA VAL A 363 -30.28 23.53 -5.75
C VAL A 363 -29.48 22.28 -6.07
N TYR A 364 -28.15 22.38 -6.04
CA TYR A 364 -27.24 21.29 -6.39
C TYR A 364 -26.67 20.63 -5.12
N ASP A 365 -26.67 19.30 -5.08
CA ASP A 365 -26.09 18.49 -4.03
C ASP A 365 -25.25 17.38 -4.68
N ILE A 366 -23.97 17.69 -4.93
CA ILE A 366 -23.04 16.79 -5.63
C ILE A 366 -22.75 15.51 -4.83
N ASP A 367 -22.77 15.58 -3.50
CA ASP A 367 -22.56 14.44 -2.60
C ASP A 367 -23.72 13.43 -2.69
N LYS A 368 -24.96 13.92 -2.90
CA LYS A 368 -26.13 13.08 -3.26
C LYS A 368 -26.30 12.85 -4.76
N GLN A 369 -25.38 13.36 -5.59
CA GLN A 369 -25.44 13.29 -7.06
C GLN A 369 -26.76 13.85 -7.65
N GLN A 370 -27.23 14.97 -7.07
CA GLN A 370 -28.60 15.45 -7.20
C GLN A 370 -28.67 16.93 -7.62
N VAL A 371 -29.71 17.27 -8.41
CA VAL A 371 -30.27 18.62 -8.47
C VAL A 371 -31.76 18.58 -8.11
N THR A 372 -32.20 19.56 -7.32
CA THR A 372 -33.63 19.82 -7.09
C THR A 372 -34.00 21.15 -7.75
N LEU A 373 -35.15 21.19 -8.41
CA LEU A 373 -35.67 22.28 -9.23
C LEU A 373 -37.03 22.71 -8.67
N SER A 374 -37.12 23.92 -8.12
CA SER A 374 -38.33 24.42 -7.45
C SER A 374 -38.66 25.85 -7.87
N ASN A 375 -39.96 26.20 -7.94
CA ASN A 375 -40.44 27.55 -8.31
C ASN A 375 -39.87 28.00 -9.68
N ILE A 376 -40.08 27.17 -10.71
CA ILE A 376 -39.42 27.29 -12.00
C ILE A 376 -40.16 28.32 -12.88
N PRO A 377 -39.60 29.53 -13.11
CA PRO A 377 -40.34 30.61 -13.75
C PRO A 377 -40.60 30.32 -15.24
N ALA A 378 -41.60 31.01 -15.79
CA ALA A 378 -41.80 31.09 -17.24
C ALA A 378 -40.49 31.45 -18.00
N PRO A 379 -40.26 30.88 -19.20
CA PRO A 379 -39.03 31.10 -19.96
C PRO A 379 -38.86 32.58 -20.36
N ALA A 380 -37.62 33.08 -20.23
CA ALA A 380 -37.29 34.45 -20.64
C ALA A 380 -37.06 34.57 -22.15
N ASP A 381 -36.60 33.50 -22.81
CA ASP A 381 -36.64 33.34 -24.26
C ASP A 381 -37.70 32.30 -24.66
N PRO A 382 -38.86 32.72 -25.21
CA PRO A 382 -39.90 31.80 -25.66
C PRO A 382 -39.50 30.98 -26.89
N SER A 383 -38.43 31.35 -27.61
CA SER A 383 -37.88 30.57 -28.72
C SER A 383 -36.93 29.46 -28.25
N ASN A 384 -36.44 29.54 -27.01
CA ASN A 384 -35.64 28.51 -26.34
C ASN A 384 -36.19 28.21 -24.94
N PRO A 385 -37.43 27.70 -24.81
CA PRO A 385 -38.15 27.65 -23.52
C PRO A 385 -37.66 26.58 -22.54
N HIS A 386 -36.76 25.69 -22.96
CA HIS A 386 -36.31 24.54 -22.18
C HIS A 386 -35.16 24.90 -21.22
N ILE A 387 -35.09 24.16 -20.11
CA ILE A 387 -33.95 24.16 -19.19
C ILE A 387 -33.08 22.97 -19.60
N ASN A 388 -31.77 23.15 -19.64
CA ASN A 388 -30.82 22.06 -19.83
C ASN A 388 -30.13 21.83 -18.49
N CYS A 389 -30.15 20.61 -17.97
CA CYS A 389 -29.43 20.22 -16.76
C CYS A 389 -28.40 19.15 -17.15
N GLU A 390 -27.13 19.54 -17.19
CA GLU A 390 -26.03 18.68 -17.57
C GLU A 390 -25.39 18.01 -16.34
N PHE A 391 -25.19 16.69 -16.44
CA PHE A 391 -24.55 15.84 -15.44
C PHE A 391 -23.29 15.23 -16.06
N THR A 392 -22.10 15.65 -15.60
CA THR A 392 -20.80 15.29 -16.19
C THR A 392 -20.07 14.27 -15.33
N ASN A 393 -19.85 13.04 -15.82
CA ASN A 393 -18.99 12.08 -15.12
C ASN A 393 -17.57 12.06 -15.68
N THR A 394 -16.60 12.11 -14.78
CA THR A 394 -15.18 11.89 -15.09
C THR A 394 -14.84 10.42 -14.92
N TYR A 395 -14.17 9.85 -15.91
CA TYR A 395 -13.59 8.51 -15.87
C TYR A 395 -12.12 8.54 -15.47
N THR A 396 -11.79 8.02 -14.30
CA THR A 396 -10.41 7.84 -13.84
C THR A 396 -9.98 6.39 -14.10
N PRO A 397 -9.11 6.11 -15.09
CA PRO A 397 -8.71 4.74 -15.42
C PRO A 397 -7.95 4.10 -14.25
N ALA A 398 -8.16 2.80 -14.02
CA ALA A 398 -7.63 2.10 -12.84
C ALA A 398 -7.22 0.66 -13.14
N ALA A 399 -6.26 0.16 -12.36
CA ALA A 399 -5.70 -1.18 -12.47
C ALA A 399 -5.53 -1.81 -11.07
N THR A 400 -5.44 -3.14 -11.01
CA THR A 400 -5.16 -3.89 -9.78
C THR A 400 -3.71 -4.32 -9.76
N LEU A 401 -2.96 -3.91 -8.74
CA LEU A 401 -1.55 -4.28 -8.51
C LEU A 401 -1.37 -5.13 -7.25
N THR A 402 -0.53 -6.15 -7.36
CA THR A 402 -0.03 -6.98 -6.25
C THR A 402 1.50 -7.03 -6.29
N LEU A 403 2.16 -6.81 -5.14
CA LEU A 403 3.61 -6.96 -4.98
C LEU A 403 3.93 -8.20 -4.14
N VAL A 404 4.88 -9.02 -4.60
CA VAL A 404 5.24 -10.30 -3.98
C VAL A 404 6.74 -10.38 -3.72
N LYS A 405 7.13 -10.78 -2.52
CA LYS A 405 8.52 -11.09 -2.16
C LYS A 405 8.76 -12.60 -2.24
N GLN A 406 9.93 -12.99 -2.73
CA GLN A 406 10.47 -14.34 -2.59
C GLN A 406 11.88 -14.28 -2.00
N LEU A 407 12.26 -15.30 -1.23
CA LEU A 407 13.56 -15.41 -0.59
C LEU A 407 14.18 -16.81 -0.79
N GLN A 408 15.50 -16.83 -0.98
CA GLN A 408 16.29 -18.05 -1.07
C GLN A 408 17.46 -17.99 -0.07
N GLY A 409 17.34 -18.75 1.02
CA GLY A 409 18.37 -18.89 2.04
C GLY A 409 18.51 -17.69 2.99
N GLY A 410 19.50 -17.79 3.88
CA GLY A 410 19.74 -16.83 4.96
C GLY A 410 18.67 -16.82 6.07
N PRO A 411 18.78 -15.89 7.03
CA PRO A 411 17.92 -15.87 8.22
C PRO A 411 16.66 -14.99 8.11
N ALA A 412 16.52 -14.16 7.08
CA ALA A 412 15.45 -13.16 6.99
C ALA A 412 14.10 -13.75 6.58
N GLN A 413 13.03 -13.10 7.03
CA GLN A 413 11.64 -13.43 6.76
C GLN A 413 11.06 -12.50 5.67
N LEU A 414 9.94 -12.90 5.04
CA LEU A 414 9.27 -12.06 4.02
C LEU A 414 8.79 -10.71 4.59
N SER A 415 8.52 -10.65 5.89
CA SER A 415 8.16 -9.44 6.64
C SER A 415 9.32 -8.47 6.85
N ASP A 416 10.57 -8.91 6.68
CA ASP A 416 11.74 -8.04 6.83
C ASP A 416 11.97 -7.16 5.58
N PHE A 417 11.20 -7.41 4.51
CA PHE A 417 11.27 -6.69 3.25
C PHE A 417 10.01 -5.84 3.03
N THR A 418 10.21 -4.52 2.87
CA THR A 418 9.16 -3.61 2.42
C THR A 418 9.23 -3.48 0.90
N LEU A 419 8.11 -3.73 0.25
CA LEU A 419 7.90 -3.56 -1.19
C LEU A 419 7.15 -2.25 -1.43
N GLU A 420 7.56 -1.46 -2.40
CA GLU A 420 6.93 -0.20 -2.76
C GLU A 420 6.69 -0.07 -4.27
N ALA A 421 5.54 0.50 -4.64
CA ALA A 421 5.28 1.02 -5.97
C ALA A 421 4.85 2.49 -5.85
N LYS A 422 5.71 3.40 -6.33
CA LYS A 422 5.44 4.85 -6.39
C LYS A 422 5.02 5.24 -7.81
N GLY A 423 3.89 5.92 -7.94
CA GLY A 423 3.45 6.52 -9.19
C GLY A 423 4.37 7.65 -9.67
N GLU A 424 4.51 7.79 -10.99
CA GLU A 424 5.20 8.94 -11.57
C GLU A 424 4.44 10.25 -11.28
N ASP A 425 5.17 11.37 -11.22
CA ASP A 425 4.66 12.68 -10.80
C ASP A 425 3.69 13.34 -11.84
N SER A 426 3.29 12.60 -12.87
CA SER A 426 2.19 12.91 -13.81
C SER A 426 0.86 12.38 -13.29
N ALA A 427 -0.24 13.05 -13.59
CA ALA A 427 -1.57 12.54 -13.26
C ALA A 427 -1.94 11.35 -14.19
N PRO A 428 -2.84 10.42 -13.79
CA PRO A 428 -3.51 10.31 -12.50
C PRO A 428 -2.66 9.63 -11.40
N THR A 429 -1.41 9.27 -11.67
CA THR A 429 -0.53 8.54 -10.73
C THR A 429 0.20 9.43 -9.71
N ASN A 430 0.23 10.75 -9.93
CA ASN A 430 0.97 11.72 -9.13
C ASN A 430 0.67 11.60 -7.62
N GLY A 431 1.72 11.42 -6.82
CA GLY A 431 1.63 11.29 -5.36
C GLY A 431 1.10 9.94 -4.86
N MET A 432 0.70 9.02 -5.75
CA MET A 432 0.25 7.69 -5.36
C MET A 432 1.44 6.81 -4.94
N ILE A 433 1.36 6.22 -3.75
CA ILE A 433 2.34 5.24 -3.25
C ILE A 433 1.57 4.10 -2.59
N ILE A 434 1.90 2.86 -2.96
CA ILE A 434 1.58 1.68 -2.15
C ILE A 434 2.89 1.11 -1.58
N SER A 435 2.91 0.78 -0.30
CA SER A 435 4.10 0.30 0.41
C SER A 435 3.67 -0.64 1.54
N GLY A 436 4.39 -1.74 1.74
CA GLY A 436 4.06 -2.78 2.73
C GLY A 436 4.83 -4.09 2.52
N THR A 437 4.60 -5.09 3.38
CA THR A 437 5.24 -6.41 3.25
C THR A 437 4.42 -7.38 2.39
N SER A 438 5.09 -8.39 1.82
CA SER A 438 4.49 -9.31 0.84
C SER A 438 3.28 -10.08 1.41
N GLY A 439 2.09 -9.84 0.85
CA GLY A 439 0.84 -10.45 1.29
C GLY A 439 -0.03 -9.56 2.19
N GLU A 440 0.46 -8.37 2.58
CA GLU A 440 -0.38 -7.35 3.23
C GLU A 440 -1.42 -6.78 2.26
N SER A 441 -2.58 -6.39 2.78
CA SER A 441 -3.62 -5.68 2.02
C SER A 441 -3.18 -4.29 1.52
N ALA A 442 -2.06 -3.76 2.02
CA ALA A 442 -1.43 -2.54 1.54
C ALA A 442 -0.74 -2.71 0.17
N VAL A 443 -0.33 -3.93 -0.20
CA VAL A 443 0.35 -4.25 -1.47
C VAL A 443 -0.24 -5.45 -2.21
N THR A 444 -1.40 -5.96 -1.78
CA THR A 444 -2.09 -7.11 -2.40
C THR A 444 -3.46 -6.72 -2.93
N ASN A 445 -3.73 -7.01 -4.21
CA ASN A 445 -4.97 -6.67 -4.92
C ASN A 445 -5.38 -5.18 -4.77
N ARG A 446 -4.38 -4.29 -4.82
CA ARG A 446 -4.58 -2.84 -4.71
C ARG A 446 -5.15 -2.29 -6.00
N VAL A 447 -6.41 -1.87 -5.99
CA VAL A 447 -6.95 -1.00 -7.05
C VAL A 447 -6.32 0.38 -6.90
N ILE A 448 -5.62 0.83 -7.94
CA ILE A 448 -4.87 2.10 -8.03
C ILE A 448 -5.06 2.72 -9.42
N PRO A 449 -4.81 4.03 -9.61
CA PRO A 449 -4.90 4.65 -10.94
C PRO A 449 -4.00 3.96 -11.97
N ALA A 450 -4.47 3.84 -13.21
CA ALA A 450 -3.66 3.37 -14.33
C ALA A 450 -2.57 4.41 -14.69
N GLY A 451 -1.44 3.95 -15.25
CA GLY A 451 -0.27 4.79 -15.52
C GLY A 451 1.04 4.15 -15.04
N ASN A 452 2.08 4.96 -14.91
CA ASN A 452 3.44 4.48 -14.62
C ASN A 452 3.73 4.44 -13.12
N TYR A 453 4.37 3.36 -12.67
CA TYR A 453 4.85 3.16 -11.30
C TYR A 453 6.30 2.68 -11.30
N THR A 454 7.17 3.33 -10.53
CA THR A 454 8.50 2.81 -10.19
C THR A 454 8.38 1.84 -9.02
N LEU A 455 8.80 0.59 -9.24
CA LEU A 455 8.89 -0.44 -8.20
C LEU A 455 10.23 -0.35 -7.46
N SER A 456 10.19 -0.53 -6.15
CA SER A 456 11.40 -0.60 -5.31
C SER A 456 11.20 -1.50 -4.11
N GLU A 457 12.30 -1.92 -3.48
CA GLU A 457 12.26 -2.69 -2.25
C GLU A 457 13.35 -2.22 -1.28
N SER A 458 13.14 -2.50 0.00
CA SER A 458 14.17 -2.39 1.05
C SER A 458 14.08 -3.60 1.98
N GLY A 459 15.20 -3.97 2.61
CA GLY A 459 15.29 -5.14 3.49
C GLY A 459 16.70 -5.33 4.07
N PRO A 460 16.98 -6.47 4.74
CA PRO A 460 18.23 -6.69 5.44
C PRO A 460 19.47 -6.75 4.55
N ALA A 461 20.60 -6.31 5.08
CA ALA A 461 21.90 -6.43 4.43
C ALA A 461 22.26 -7.91 4.19
N GLY A 462 23.00 -8.18 3.11
CA GLY A 462 23.40 -9.54 2.72
C GLY A 462 22.42 -10.25 1.77
N TYR A 463 21.35 -9.60 1.32
CA TYR A 463 20.47 -10.10 0.26
C TYR A 463 20.65 -9.35 -1.06
N VAL A 464 20.51 -10.04 -2.19
CA VAL A 464 20.56 -9.45 -3.55
C VAL A 464 19.49 -10.06 -4.45
N SER A 465 19.03 -9.30 -5.45
CA SER A 465 18.25 -9.82 -6.57
C SER A 465 19.08 -9.74 -7.84
N ASP A 466 19.44 -10.89 -8.42
CA ASP A 466 20.26 -10.95 -9.64
C ASP A 466 19.42 -10.73 -10.91
N ALA A 467 18.10 -10.92 -10.83
CA ALA A 467 17.14 -10.72 -11.92
C ALA A 467 16.31 -9.42 -11.80
N GLY A 468 16.16 -8.87 -10.59
CA GLY A 468 15.27 -7.75 -10.31
C GLY A 468 13.80 -8.16 -10.23
N TRP A 469 12.90 -7.21 -10.53
CA TRP A 469 11.46 -7.45 -10.58
C TRP A 469 11.06 -8.24 -11.83
N SER A 470 9.97 -9.00 -11.72
CA SER A 470 9.29 -9.69 -12.82
C SER A 470 7.78 -9.63 -12.61
N CYS A 471 7.00 -9.32 -13.65
CA CYS A 471 5.55 -9.13 -13.54
C CYS A 471 4.81 -10.01 -14.55
N ASN A 472 3.62 -10.51 -14.18
CA ASN A 472 2.80 -11.34 -15.09
C ASN A 472 2.04 -10.46 -16.10
N GLU A 473 2.72 -10.06 -17.17
CA GLU A 473 2.15 -9.22 -18.23
C GLU A 473 0.87 -9.84 -18.83
N ALA A 474 -0.20 -9.05 -18.88
CA ALA A 474 -1.46 -9.45 -19.48
C ALA A 474 -1.29 -9.60 -21.00
N GLN A 475 -1.27 -10.85 -21.49
CA GLN A 475 -1.00 -11.12 -22.91
C GLN A 475 -2.16 -10.71 -23.83
N THR A 476 -2.09 -9.47 -24.33
CA THR A 476 -2.80 -9.04 -25.53
C THR A 476 -1.81 -8.43 -26.53
N PRO A 477 -1.79 -8.88 -27.81
CA PRO A 477 -0.75 -8.50 -28.75
C PRO A 477 -1.06 -7.15 -29.42
N GLN A 478 -0.91 -6.04 -28.71
CA GLN A 478 -0.91 -4.73 -29.35
C GLN A 478 0.02 -3.67 -28.75
N ASP A 479 0.27 -3.69 -27.44
CA ASP A 479 1.35 -2.91 -26.84
C ASP A 479 2.46 -3.78 -26.25
N ARG A 480 3.69 -3.29 -26.37
CA ARG A 480 4.87 -3.95 -25.80
C ARG A 480 5.10 -3.36 -24.42
N SER A 481 4.82 -4.16 -23.39
CA SER A 481 5.52 -3.98 -22.12
C SER A 481 7.03 -3.95 -22.36
N PRO A 482 7.76 -3.15 -21.58
CA PRO A 482 8.58 -3.82 -20.57
C PRO A 482 8.48 -3.15 -19.21
N LEU A 483 8.70 -3.95 -18.16
CA LEU A 483 9.31 -3.45 -16.93
C LEU A 483 10.68 -2.82 -17.27
N GLN A 484 10.78 -1.50 -17.32
CA GLN A 484 12.01 -0.79 -17.65
C GLN A 484 12.70 -0.25 -16.40
N LYS A 485 13.81 -0.88 -15.99
CA LYS A 485 14.60 -0.48 -14.80
C LYS A 485 13.71 -0.28 -13.56
N ASN A 486 12.85 -1.27 -13.31
CA ASN A 486 11.80 -1.31 -12.28
C ASN A 486 10.57 -0.43 -12.52
N THR A 487 10.47 0.34 -13.60
CA THR A 487 9.23 1.07 -13.93
C THR A 487 8.27 0.17 -14.70
N ILE A 488 6.99 0.12 -14.29
CA ILE A 488 5.91 -0.59 -14.96
C ILE A 488 4.78 0.37 -15.35
N THR A 489 4.24 0.19 -16.55
CA THR A 489 3.01 0.86 -17.01
C THR A 489 1.81 -0.06 -16.77
N LEU A 490 0.84 0.39 -15.98
CA LEU A 490 -0.43 -0.30 -15.77
C LEU A 490 -1.49 0.28 -16.73
N THR A 491 -2.12 -0.58 -17.52
CA THR A 491 -3.25 -0.20 -18.39
C THR A 491 -4.58 -0.32 -17.67
N ASP A 492 -5.60 0.40 -18.16
CA ASP A 492 -6.94 0.40 -17.56
C ASP A 492 -7.57 -1.02 -17.56
N GLY A 493 -8.12 -1.42 -16.41
CA GLY A 493 -8.67 -2.77 -16.17
C GLY A 493 -7.63 -3.89 -15.98
N ALA A 494 -6.33 -3.59 -16.04
CA ALA A 494 -5.29 -4.62 -15.88
C ALA A 494 -5.26 -5.22 -14.46
N GLN A 495 -4.87 -6.49 -14.37
CA GLN A 495 -4.60 -7.18 -13.10
C GLN A 495 -3.17 -7.71 -13.13
N VAL A 496 -2.29 -7.10 -12.34
CA VAL A 496 -0.84 -7.30 -12.40
C VAL A 496 -0.32 -7.73 -11.03
N THR A 497 0.55 -8.73 -11.05
CA THR A 497 1.33 -9.23 -9.92
C THR A 497 2.80 -9.14 -10.28
N CYS A 498 3.53 -8.29 -9.56
CA CYS A 498 4.97 -8.14 -9.68
C CYS A 498 5.66 -8.86 -8.52
N SER A 499 6.57 -9.77 -8.83
CA SER A 499 7.40 -10.48 -7.87
C SER A 499 8.86 -10.07 -7.97
N ILE A 500 9.53 -9.96 -6.82
CA ILE A 500 10.99 -9.86 -6.74
C ILE A 500 11.54 -10.96 -5.83
N SER A 501 12.60 -11.62 -6.31
CA SER A 501 13.23 -12.76 -5.66
C SER A 501 14.66 -12.42 -5.27
N ASN A 502 15.02 -12.62 -4.00
CA ASN A 502 16.38 -12.39 -3.53
C ASN A 502 16.99 -13.64 -2.92
N ARG A 503 18.26 -13.89 -3.24
CA ARG A 503 19.09 -14.86 -2.53
C ARG A 503 19.87 -14.17 -1.41
N PHE A 504 20.16 -14.92 -0.35
CA PHE A 504 21.18 -14.54 0.62
C PHE A 504 22.56 -14.76 0.01
N ARG A 505 23.45 -13.76 0.12
CA ARG A 505 24.80 -13.81 -0.43
C ARG A 505 25.66 -14.78 0.39
N THR A 506 26.22 -15.79 -0.25
CA THR A 506 27.05 -16.79 0.39
C THR A 506 28.24 -17.19 -0.46
N GLY A 507 29.30 -17.63 0.20
CA GLY A 507 30.50 -18.16 -0.43
C GLY A 507 31.10 -19.31 0.38
N ASP A 508 32.19 -19.85 -0.16
CA ASP A 508 32.88 -21.00 0.38
C ASP A 508 34.25 -20.60 0.94
N PHE A 509 34.67 -21.30 1.99
CA PHE A 509 35.94 -21.11 2.66
C PHE A 509 36.79 -22.38 2.62
N ARG A 510 38.08 -22.24 2.32
CA ARG A 510 39.03 -23.35 2.20
C ARG A 510 40.28 -23.12 3.03
N ILE A 511 40.74 -24.16 3.74
CA ILE A 511 42.03 -24.14 4.44
C ILE A 511 42.96 -25.13 3.73
N ASN A 512 43.91 -24.59 2.96
CA ASN A 512 44.96 -25.36 2.31
C ASN A 512 46.14 -25.57 3.28
N VAL A 513 46.87 -26.67 3.09
CA VAL A 513 48.07 -27.01 3.86
C VAL A 513 49.26 -27.14 2.91
N ILE A 514 50.39 -26.56 3.28
CA ILE A 514 51.71 -26.81 2.69
C ILE A 514 52.64 -27.31 3.79
N VAL A 515 53.35 -28.41 3.54
CA VAL A 515 54.38 -28.95 4.43
C VAL A 515 55.75 -28.80 3.77
N ASN A 516 56.58 -27.94 4.35
CA ASN A 516 57.97 -27.74 3.94
C ASN A 516 58.89 -28.51 4.90
N ALA A 517 59.40 -29.66 4.49
CA ALA A 517 60.24 -30.51 5.33
C ALA A 517 61.47 -31.05 4.57
N PRO A 518 62.64 -31.19 5.22
CA PRO A 518 63.80 -31.86 4.64
C PRO A 518 63.50 -33.31 4.24
N SER A 519 64.20 -33.81 3.23
CA SER A 519 64.04 -35.20 2.78
C SER A 519 64.32 -36.18 3.93
N GLY A 520 63.35 -37.04 4.25
CA GLY A 520 63.44 -38.00 5.36
C GLY A 520 63.12 -37.43 6.76
N ALA A 521 62.71 -36.16 6.88
CA ALA A 521 62.37 -35.56 8.17
C ALA A 521 61.02 -36.04 8.77
N LEU A 522 60.10 -36.49 7.91
CA LEU A 522 58.75 -36.95 8.30
C LEU A 522 58.64 -38.47 8.31
N THR A 523 57.89 -39.02 9.27
CA THR A 523 57.53 -40.46 9.30
C THR A 523 56.26 -40.79 8.51
N ILE A 524 55.46 -39.78 8.16
CA ILE A 524 54.21 -39.88 7.39
C ILE A 524 54.28 -38.87 6.23
N ALA A 525 53.91 -39.29 5.02
CA ALA A 525 54.08 -38.49 3.80
C ALA A 525 53.04 -37.35 3.62
N ASP A 526 51.86 -37.49 4.22
CA ASP A 526 50.78 -36.49 4.19
C ASP A 526 50.11 -36.44 5.59
N PRO A 527 50.79 -35.84 6.59
CA PRO A 527 50.30 -35.77 7.96
C PRO A 527 49.04 -34.92 8.07
N GLU A 528 48.21 -35.23 9.07
CA GLU A 528 46.96 -34.53 9.35
C GLU A 528 47.19 -33.37 10.32
N PHE A 529 46.64 -32.20 9.99
CA PHE A 529 46.77 -30.98 10.78
C PHE A 529 45.40 -30.46 11.20
N THR A 530 45.31 -30.00 12.45
CA THR A 530 44.08 -29.49 13.05
C THR A 530 44.25 -28.06 13.55
N GLY A 531 43.13 -27.45 13.89
CA GLY A 531 43.05 -26.14 14.52
C GLY A 531 41.61 -25.68 14.58
N THR A 532 41.39 -24.39 14.79
CA THR A 532 40.08 -23.76 14.69
C THR A 532 40.06 -22.67 13.61
N TYR A 533 38.86 -22.36 13.13
CA TYR A 533 38.58 -21.13 12.40
C TYR A 533 37.34 -20.45 12.99
N THR A 534 37.32 -19.13 12.95
CA THR A 534 36.16 -18.29 13.27
C THR A 534 35.79 -17.49 12.04
N CYS A 535 34.50 -17.33 11.75
CA CYS A 535 33.99 -16.47 10.69
C CYS A 535 32.94 -15.52 11.28
N GLY A 536 33.21 -14.22 11.24
CA GLY A 536 32.40 -13.22 11.93
C GLY A 536 32.33 -13.46 13.44
N THR A 537 31.13 -13.32 14.02
CA THR A 537 30.85 -13.55 15.45
C THR A 537 30.52 -15.01 15.78
N SER A 538 30.85 -15.96 14.90
CA SER A 538 30.57 -17.39 15.11
C SER A 538 31.54 -18.02 16.12
N GLU A 539 31.09 -19.06 16.83
CA GLU A 539 31.97 -19.85 17.69
C GLU A 539 33.10 -20.54 16.89
N ALA A 540 34.23 -20.79 17.55
CA ALA A 540 35.42 -21.35 16.94
C ALA A 540 35.20 -22.80 16.49
N THR A 541 35.09 -23.01 15.18
CA THR A 541 34.82 -24.31 14.57
C THR A 541 36.13 -25.05 14.32
N LEU A 542 36.20 -26.33 14.70
CA LEU A 542 37.37 -27.17 14.44
C LEU A 542 37.51 -27.47 12.93
N PHE A 543 38.75 -27.51 12.45
CA PHE A 543 39.10 -28.06 11.14
C PHE A 543 40.09 -29.23 11.26
N SER A 544 40.08 -30.10 10.25
CA SER A 544 41.14 -31.08 9.99
C SER A 544 41.48 -31.03 8.51
N ALA A 545 42.77 -30.92 8.17
CA ALA A 545 43.25 -30.71 6.81
C ALA A 545 44.55 -31.48 6.53
N LYS A 546 44.77 -31.80 5.26
CA LYS A 546 45.98 -32.45 4.72
C LYS A 546 46.49 -31.68 3.50
N GLN A 547 47.73 -31.91 3.10
CA GLN A 547 48.25 -31.30 1.86
C GLN A 547 47.59 -31.92 0.62
N SER A 548 47.25 -33.22 0.66
CA SER A 548 46.43 -33.86 -0.38
C SER A 548 44.93 -33.49 -0.32
N SER A 549 44.43 -33.17 0.88
CA SER A 549 43.01 -32.92 1.14
C SER A 549 42.80 -31.70 2.04
N PRO A 550 42.82 -30.47 1.48
CA PRO A 550 42.43 -29.25 2.15
C PRO A 550 41.02 -29.32 2.76
N PHE A 551 40.83 -28.66 3.90
CA PHE A 551 39.50 -28.48 4.51
C PHE A 551 38.66 -27.49 3.70
N ALA A 552 37.34 -27.70 3.66
CA ALA A 552 36.39 -26.79 3.05
C ALA A 552 35.11 -26.67 3.91
N SER A 553 34.52 -25.47 3.92
CA SER A 553 33.25 -25.12 4.55
C SER A 553 32.47 -24.25 3.56
N SER A 554 31.17 -24.51 3.37
CA SER A 554 30.39 -23.91 2.28
C SER A 554 29.12 -23.20 2.75
N GLY A 555 28.65 -22.25 1.95
CA GLY A 555 27.44 -21.48 2.25
C GLY A 555 27.59 -20.48 3.41
N LEU A 556 28.81 -20.04 3.71
CA LEU A 556 29.08 -19.00 4.71
C LEU A 556 28.59 -17.63 4.20
N ALA A 557 28.09 -16.78 5.09
CA ALA A 557 27.58 -15.46 4.70
C ALA A 557 28.67 -14.57 4.09
N ALA A 558 28.41 -13.99 2.92
CA ALA A 558 29.36 -13.11 2.26
C ALA A 558 29.55 -11.80 3.04
N GLY A 559 30.79 -11.29 3.06
CA GLY A 559 31.22 -10.15 3.87
C GLY A 559 31.72 -10.52 5.28
N GLN A 560 31.63 -11.78 5.71
CA GLN A 560 32.22 -12.22 6.98
C GLN A 560 33.75 -12.32 6.87
N GLU A 561 34.47 -11.80 7.87
CA GLU A 561 35.89 -12.04 8.05
C GLU A 561 36.13 -13.41 8.70
N CYS A 562 36.96 -14.25 8.08
CA CYS A 562 37.37 -15.54 8.59
C CYS A 562 38.86 -15.53 8.99
N THR A 563 39.16 -16.00 10.21
CA THR A 563 40.51 -16.12 10.78
C THR A 563 40.80 -17.57 11.15
N VAL A 564 42.04 -18.03 10.95
CA VAL A 564 42.47 -19.41 11.23
C VAL A 564 43.51 -19.44 12.34
N THR A 565 43.30 -20.33 13.31
CA THR A 565 44.25 -20.65 14.38
C THR A 565 44.66 -22.12 14.26
N ALA A 566 45.82 -22.37 13.67
CA ALA A 566 46.42 -23.69 13.55
C ALA A 566 46.94 -24.20 14.90
N SER A 567 46.73 -25.49 15.20
CA SER A 567 47.43 -26.17 16.28
C SER A 567 48.93 -26.30 15.98
N GLN A 568 49.78 -26.16 16.99
CA GLN A 568 51.21 -26.50 16.87
C GLN A 568 51.35 -28.04 16.68
N PRO A 569 51.99 -28.54 15.61
CA PRO A 569 52.11 -29.98 15.42
C PRO A 569 53.08 -30.62 16.41
N VAL A 570 52.77 -31.85 16.82
CA VAL A 570 53.60 -32.69 17.68
C VAL A 570 53.82 -34.06 17.04
N GLY A 571 55.02 -34.61 17.17
CA GLY A 571 55.38 -35.89 16.55
C GLY A 571 55.41 -35.84 15.01
N ASN A 572 55.25 -37.01 14.38
CA ASN A 572 55.40 -37.28 12.94
C ASN A 572 56.78 -36.93 12.34
N LEU A 573 57.79 -36.76 13.20
CA LEU A 573 59.18 -36.48 12.85
C LEU A 573 60.06 -37.72 13.04
N SER A 574 61.07 -37.88 12.18
CA SER A 574 61.88 -39.12 12.11
C SER A 574 62.85 -39.32 13.29
N ASN A 575 63.18 -38.28 14.04
CA ASN A 575 63.93 -38.29 15.29
C ASN A 575 64.02 -36.87 15.89
N ASP A 576 64.53 -36.77 17.11
CA ASP A 576 64.62 -35.55 17.91
C ASP A 576 65.57 -34.46 17.36
N SER A 577 66.30 -34.72 16.26
CA SER A 577 67.03 -33.64 15.56
C SER A 577 66.11 -32.72 14.75
N PHE A 578 64.88 -33.17 14.46
CA PHE A 578 63.90 -32.37 13.74
C PHE A 578 62.91 -31.72 14.69
N ARG A 579 62.45 -30.51 14.37
CA ARG A 579 61.30 -29.87 15.02
C ARG A 579 60.47 -29.05 14.05
N TRP A 580 59.18 -28.93 14.36
CA TRP A 580 58.28 -27.99 13.70
C TRP A 580 58.61 -26.55 14.13
N LEU A 581 58.52 -25.61 13.19
CA LEU A 581 58.39 -24.19 13.49
C LEU A 581 56.93 -23.86 13.85
N SER A 582 56.67 -22.62 14.27
CA SER A 582 55.31 -22.11 14.38
C SER A 582 54.64 -22.01 13.01
N PRO A 583 53.36 -22.41 12.85
CA PRO A 583 52.66 -22.33 11.57
C PRO A 583 52.57 -20.90 11.05
N THR A 584 52.76 -20.72 9.74
CA THR A 584 52.59 -19.42 9.05
C THR A 584 51.38 -19.45 8.12
N TYR A 585 50.84 -18.29 7.80
CA TYR A 585 49.58 -18.14 7.05
C TYR A 585 49.81 -17.22 5.84
N SER A 586 49.11 -17.46 4.73
CA SER A 586 49.24 -16.66 3.50
C SER A 586 48.78 -15.20 3.69
N THR A 587 47.49 -15.03 3.99
CA THR A 587 46.84 -13.75 4.29
C THR A 587 45.66 -14.07 5.20
N GLN A 588 45.51 -13.36 6.32
CA GLN A 588 44.30 -13.43 7.14
C GLN A 588 44.07 -12.13 7.95
N PRO A 589 42.83 -11.77 8.30
CA PRO A 589 41.57 -12.44 7.92
C PRO A 589 41.33 -12.44 6.41
N VAL A 590 40.52 -13.40 5.94
CA VAL A 590 39.96 -13.39 4.57
C VAL A 590 38.48 -13.07 4.63
N ILE A 591 37.97 -12.26 3.71
CA ILE A 591 36.55 -11.93 3.62
C ILE A 591 35.88 -12.98 2.74
N ILE A 592 34.75 -13.55 3.15
CA ILE A 592 33.93 -14.41 2.29
C ILE A 592 33.36 -13.55 1.15
N GLU A 593 33.77 -13.83 -0.08
CA GLU A 593 33.19 -13.25 -1.27
C GLU A 593 31.92 -14.03 -1.69
N ASP A 594 31.06 -13.41 -2.50
CA ASP A 594 29.77 -13.97 -2.91
C ASP A 594 29.95 -14.92 -4.10
N GLU A 595 29.25 -16.07 -4.09
CA GLU A 595 29.30 -17.15 -5.08
C GLU A 595 30.71 -17.67 -5.45
N THR A 596 31.67 -17.53 -4.54
CA THR A 596 33.10 -17.79 -4.77
C THR A 596 33.75 -18.54 -3.61
N THR A 597 34.89 -19.19 -3.86
CA THR A 597 35.68 -19.87 -2.82
C THR A 597 36.92 -19.05 -2.46
N VAL A 598 36.99 -18.55 -1.23
CA VAL A 598 38.19 -17.89 -0.67
C VAL A 598 39.01 -18.86 0.17
N ALA A 599 40.33 -18.66 0.24
CA ALA A 599 41.22 -19.64 0.86
C ALA A 599 42.34 -19.02 1.71
N VAL A 600 42.58 -19.63 2.88
CA VAL A 600 43.79 -19.43 3.68
C VAL A 600 44.71 -20.64 3.46
N THR A 601 46.00 -20.40 3.22
CA THR A 601 47.01 -21.46 3.17
C THR A 601 47.86 -21.40 4.42
N ILE A 602 47.85 -22.49 5.20
CA ILE A 602 48.77 -22.68 6.33
C ILE A 602 50.04 -23.36 5.80
N THR A 603 51.21 -22.83 6.15
CA THR A 603 52.50 -23.47 5.87
C THR A 603 53.13 -23.93 7.17
N TYR A 604 53.37 -25.25 7.26
CA TYR A 604 54.09 -25.89 8.35
C TYR A 604 55.52 -26.21 7.88
N GLU A 605 56.51 -25.72 8.61
CA GLU A 605 57.93 -25.91 8.28
C GLU A 605 58.61 -26.79 9.32
N VAL A 606 59.41 -27.77 8.86
CA VAL A 606 60.30 -28.58 9.70
C VAL A 606 61.72 -28.09 9.50
N VAL A 607 62.42 -27.82 10.60
CA VAL A 607 63.86 -27.58 10.59
C VAL A 607 64.60 -28.73 11.26
N GLN A 608 65.87 -28.90 10.90
CA GLN A 608 66.78 -29.80 11.61
C GLN A 608 67.76 -28.98 12.44
N ASP A 609 67.87 -29.29 13.72
CA ASP A 609 68.84 -28.71 14.64
C ASP A 609 70.14 -29.54 14.66
N PHE A 610 71.27 -28.83 14.77
CA PHE A 610 72.61 -29.41 14.71
C PHE A 610 73.46 -28.97 15.91
N GLY A 611 74.31 -29.86 16.38
CA GLY A 611 75.38 -29.60 17.34
C GLY A 611 76.77 -29.83 16.74
N THR A 612 77.80 -29.66 17.56
CA THR A 612 79.20 -29.89 17.19
C THR A 612 79.99 -30.40 18.38
N LEU A 613 80.94 -31.30 18.16
CA LEU A 613 81.86 -31.79 19.20
C LEU A 613 83.19 -31.05 19.14
N VAL A 614 83.70 -30.60 20.29
CA VAL A 614 85.03 -29.99 20.43
C VAL A 614 85.98 -31.02 21.05
N ILE A 615 86.79 -31.64 20.20
CA ILE A 615 87.74 -32.67 20.58
C ILE A 615 89.02 -32.02 21.09
N SER A 616 89.32 -32.24 22.37
CA SER A 616 90.48 -31.69 23.07
C SER A 616 91.47 -32.79 23.46
N LYS A 617 92.77 -32.46 23.42
CA LYS A 617 93.84 -33.38 23.82
C LYS A 617 94.56 -32.88 25.06
N ALA A 618 94.75 -33.79 26.03
CA ALA A 618 95.60 -33.58 27.19
C ALA A 618 96.61 -34.73 27.34
N VAL A 619 97.64 -34.51 28.16
CA VAL A 619 98.70 -35.48 28.43
C VAL A 619 99.07 -35.45 29.92
N THR A 620 99.31 -36.60 30.54
CA THR A 620 99.64 -36.77 31.96
C THR A 620 100.89 -37.62 32.15
N GLY A 621 101.39 -37.69 33.39
CA GLY A 621 102.62 -38.40 33.71
C GLY A 621 103.85 -37.55 33.38
N ALA A 622 104.82 -38.16 32.71
CA ALA A 622 106.08 -37.51 32.28
C ALA A 622 105.86 -36.63 31.03
N ALA A 623 105.00 -35.62 31.15
CA ALA A 623 104.51 -34.80 30.04
C ALA A 623 105.63 -33.95 29.37
N GLU A 624 106.71 -33.66 30.09
CA GLU A 624 107.94 -33.06 29.58
C GLU A 624 108.64 -33.91 28.50
N GLY A 625 108.30 -35.20 28.38
CA GLY A 625 108.75 -36.08 27.31
C GLY A 625 108.08 -35.85 25.96
N LEU A 626 107.07 -34.99 25.86
CA LEU A 626 106.34 -34.70 24.62
C LEU A 626 107.09 -33.70 23.72
N VAL A 627 107.17 -34.01 22.42
CA VAL A 627 107.63 -33.02 21.41
C VAL A 627 106.55 -31.95 21.21
N SER A 628 106.91 -30.69 21.39
CA SER A 628 105.98 -29.56 21.17
C SER A 628 105.42 -29.56 19.75
N GLY A 629 104.11 -29.33 19.62
CA GLY A 629 103.39 -29.42 18.35
C GLY A 629 102.94 -30.83 17.93
N THR A 630 103.16 -31.86 18.76
CA THR A 630 102.65 -33.22 18.49
C THR A 630 101.12 -33.22 18.37
N THR A 631 100.62 -33.73 17.26
CA THR A 631 99.19 -33.98 17.00
C THR A 631 98.86 -35.46 17.11
N PHE A 632 97.65 -35.75 17.57
CA PHE A 632 97.12 -37.10 17.78
C PHE A 632 95.99 -37.37 16.78
N SER A 633 95.94 -38.60 16.26
CA SER A 633 94.99 -39.03 15.23
C SER A 633 93.72 -39.58 15.89
N ILE A 634 92.72 -38.71 16.05
CA ILE A 634 91.45 -39.01 16.71
C ILE A 634 90.39 -39.28 15.64
N SER A 635 89.85 -40.50 15.57
CA SER A 635 88.69 -40.81 14.74
C SER A 635 87.40 -40.39 15.45
N VAL A 636 86.49 -39.76 14.71
CA VAL A 636 85.13 -39.41 15.15
C VAL A 636 84.16 -40.02 14.14
N SER A 637 83.44 -41.06 14.57
CA SER A 637 82.51 -41.80 13.72
C SER A 637 81.09 -41.81 14.29
N CYS A 638 80.18 -41.17 13.57
CA CYS A 638 78.79 -40.96 13.89
C CYS A 638 77.88 -41.73 12.89
N GLY A 639 78.31 -42.93 12.49
CA GLY A 639 77.74 -43.64 11.34
C GLY A 639 78.08 -42.96 10.01
N GLU A 640 77.18 -43.02 9.03
CA GLU A 640 77.36 -42.37 7.71
C GLU A 640 77.21 -40.85 7.75
N ILE A 641 76.63 -40.30 8.83
CA ILE A 641 76.35 -38.86 9.01
C ILE A 641 77.65 -38.04 9.10
N TYR A 642 78.65 -38.55 9.82
CA TYR A 642 79.96 -37.92 9.96
C TYR A 642 80.99 -38.97 10.35
N ASN A 643 82.01 -39.19 9.51
CA ASN A 643 83.07 -40.16 9.78
C ASN A 643 84.41 -39.60 9.30
N GLN A 644 85.19 -39.03 10.22
CA GLN A 644 86.39 -38.26 9.94
C GLN A 644 87.50 -38.55 10.96
N THR A 645 88.75 -38.40 10.54
CA THR A 645 89.92 -38.39 11.43
C THR A 645 90.40 -36.96 11.64
N LEU A 646 90.37 -36.49 12.88
CA LEU A 646 90.84 -35.17 13.28
C LEU A 646 92.26 -35.26 13.85
N LEU A 647 93.13 -34.34 13.44
CA LEU A 647 94.45 -34.17 14.03
C LEU A 647 94.35 -33.13 15.16
N VAL A 648 94.47 -33.58 16.41
CA VAL A 648 94.25 -32.75 17.60
C VAL A 648 95.57 -32.55 18.34
N GLY A 649 95.92 -31.30 18.65
CA GLY A 649 97.13 -30.96 19.41
C GLY A 649 96.85 -30.69 20.88
N VAL A 650 97.87 -30.80 21.73
CA VAL A 650 97.76 -30.34 23.12
C VAL A 650 97.57 -28.82 23.12
N ALA A 651 96.51 -28.34 23.79
CA ALA A 651 96.01 -26.96 23.71
C ALA A 651 95.58 -26.45 22.31
N SER A 652 95.44 -27.35 21.33
CA SER A 652 94.91 -27.06 19.98
C SER A 652 93.76 -28.03 19.65
N PRO A 653 92.54 -27.77 20.17
CA PRO A 653 91.38 -28.61 19.94
C PRO A 653 90.88 -28.53 18.49
N ALA A 654 90.16 -29.56 18.04
CA ALA A 654 89.49 -29.59 16.74
C ALA A 654 87.97 -29.73 16.93
N THR A 655 87.20 -28.96 16.16
CA THR A 655 85.73 -29.00 16.19
C THR A 655 85.19 -29.76 14.98
N THR A 656 84.16 -30.58 15.17
CA THR A 656 83.44 -31.21 14.04
C THR A 656 82.68 -30.18 13.21
N SER A 657 82.25 -30.55 12.00
CA SER A 657 81.14 -29.85 11.34
C SER A 657 79.82 -30.09 12.11
N ASN A 658 78.76 -29.42 11.67
CA ASN A 658 77.40 -29.68 12.13
C ASN A 658 77.07 -31.18 12.04
N ILE A 659 76.57 -31.73 13.14
CA ILE A 659 76.04 -33.10 13.26
C ILE A 659 74.62 -32.96 13.85
N PRO A 660 73.58 -33.63 13.32
CA PRO A 660 72.23 -33.54 13.87
C PRO A 660 72.18 -33.89 15.36
N LEU A 661 71.35 -33.19 16.14
CA LEU A 661 71.19 -33.49 17.57
C LEU A 661 70.67 -34.92 17.80
N GLY A 662 71.01 -35.53 18.93
CA GLY A 662 70.71 -36.93 19.22
C GLY A 662 71.61 -37.96 18.50
N THR A 663 72.43 -37.54 17.52
CA THR A 663 73.38 -38.45 16.87
C THR A 663 74.40 -38.99 17.86
N THR A 664 74.57 -40.31 17.92
CA THR A 664 75.61 -40.96 18.73
C THR A 664 76.91 -41.09 17.92
N CYS A 665 77.99 -40.52 18.43
CA CYS A 665 79.33 -40.58 17.86
C CYS A 665 80.26 -41.41 18.75
N VAL A 666 81.09 -42.26 18.12
CA VAL A 666 82.21 -42.95 18.76
C VAL A 666 83.50 -42.20 18.44
N ILE A 667 84.19 -41.75 19.47
CA ILE A 667 85.46 -41.02 19.40
C ILE A 667 86.58 -41.94 19.88
N GLY A 668 87.49 -42.31 18.99
CA GLY A 668 88.62 -43.22 19.29
C GLY A 668 89.97 -42.59 18.95
N GLU A 669 91.04 -43.06 19.57
CA GLU A 669 92.40 -42.60 19.29
C GLU A 669 93.23 -43.70 18.64
N THR A 670 93.93 -43.36 17.56
CA THR A 670 94.96 -44.24 16.98
C THR A 670 96.20 -44.18 17.88
N PRO A 671 96.73 -45.32 18.38
CA PRO A 671 97.88 -45.32 19.28
C PRO A 671 99.08 -44.54 18.69
N PRO A 672 99.60 -43.50 19.39
CA PRO A 672 100.68 -42.69 18.85
C PRO A 672 101.99 -43.50 18.78
N THR A 673 102.60 -43.51 17.59
CA THR A 673 103.86 -44.23 17.31
C THR A 673 105.09 -43.33 17.34
N SER A 674 104.91 -42.02 17.57
CA SER A 674 105.96 -41.00 17.62
C SER A 674 105.54 -39.86 18.58
N GLY A 675 106.20 -38.70 18.53
CA GLY A 675 105.85 -37.52 19.34
C GLY A 675 106.51 -37.44 20.73
N LEU A 676 107.44 -38.34 21.04
CA LEU A 676 108.25 -38.32 22.27
C LEU A 676 109.69 -37.89 21.97
N ILE A 677 110.31 -37.13 22.89
CA ILE A 677 111.61 -36.48 22.69
C ILE A 677 112.76 -37.48 22.54
N ASN A 678 112.74 -38.58 23.31
CA ASN A 678 113.75 -39.64 23.24
C ASN A 678 113.21 -40.98 23.81
N ALA A 679 114.02 -42.03 23.74
CA ALA A 679 113.66 -43.39 24.17
C ALA A 679 113.59 -43.62 25.70
N GLN A 680 113.82 -42.59 26.53
CA GLN A 680 113.56 -42.62 27.97
C GLN A 680 112.09 -42.36 28.33
N TYR A 681 111.24 -42.15 27.32
CA TYR A 681 109.81 -41.97 27.47
C TYR A 681 109.07 -42.99 26.62
N SER A 682 107.98 -43.55 27.14
CA SER A 682 107.06 -44.40 26.41
C SER A 682 105.62 -43.93 26.59
N TRP A 683 104.78 -44.21 25.58
CA TRP A 683 103.35 -44.04 25.69
C TRP A 683 102.76 -45.09 26.63
N GLY A 684 101.88 -44.65 27.53
CA GLY A 684 101.01 -45.52 28.30
C GLY A 684 99.87 -46.09 27.44
N ILE A 685 98.87 -46.68 28.11
CA ILE A 685 97.68 -47.25 27.46
C ILE A 685 96.93 -46.14 26.71
N THR A 686 96.62 -46.38 25.43
CA THR A 686 95.80 -45.48 24.61
C THR A 686 94.38 -45.38 25.18
N PRO A 687 93.75 -44.20 25.22
CA PRO A 687 92.39 -44.02 25.74
C PRO A 687 91.39 -44.97 25.08
N SER A 688 90.52 -45.57 25.90
CA SER A 688 89.34 -46.29 25.40
C SER A 688 88.42 -45.32 24.65
N SER A 689 87.87 -45.78 23.52
CA SER A 689 86.93 -44.98 22.73
C SER A 689 85.74 -44.52 23.57
N GLN A 690 85.36 -43.25 23.42
CA GLN A 690 84.23 -42.63 24.11
C GLN A 690 83.00 -42.65 23.20
N SER A 691 81.83 -42.98 23.75
CA SER A 691 80.54 -42.82 23.03
C SER A 691 79.85 -41.57 23.55
N VAL A 692 79.49 -40.65 22.65
CA VAL A 692 78.95 -39.33 22.98
C VAL A 692 77.74 -39.06 22.10
N VAL A 693 76.59 -38.75 22.73
CA VAL A 693 75.41 -38.23 22.04
C VAL A 693 75.60 -36.72 21.84
N VAL A 694 75.49 -36.23 20.60
CA VAL A 694 75.55 -34.80 20.28
C VAL A 694 74.27 -34.12 20.76
N SER A 695 74.35 -33.32 21.81
CA SER A 695 73.21 -32.64 22.44
C SER A 695 73.29 -31.11 22.42
N ALA A 696 74.44 -30.54 22.04
CA ALA A 696 74.63 -29.09 21.93
C ALA A 696 75.70 -28.71 20.88
N ALA A 697 75.76 -27.42 20.54
CA ALA A 697 76.92 -26.86 19.88
C ALA A 697 78.12 -26.77 20.84
N ASN A 698 79.32 -27.03 20.31
CA ASN A 698 80.61 -26.97 21.01
C ASN A 698 80.75 -27.88 22.24
N GLN A 699 80.07 -29.03 22.22
CA GLN A 699 80.11 -30.03 23.30
C GLN A 699 81.50 -30.66 23.43
N ALA A 700 82.16 -30.45 24.57
CA ALA A 700 83.56 -30.83 24.76
C ALA A 700 83.76 -32.34 24.99
N VAL A 701 84.77 -32.91 24.33
CA VAL A 701 85.21 -34.31 24.50
C VAL A 701 86.73 -34.29 24.68
N THR A 702 87.27 -34.91 25.73
CA THR A 702 88.72 -34.86 26.03
C THR A 702 89.34 -36.25 26.09
N LEU A 703 90.44 -36.45 25.36
CA LEU A 703 91.22 -37.69 25.38
C LEU A 703 92.59 -37.44 26.01
N VAL A 704 92.92 -38.21 27.05
CA VAL A 704 94.10 -37.99 27.91
C VAL A 704 95.10 -39.14 27.76
N ASN A 705 96.28 -38.89 27.18
CA ASN A 705 97.34 -39.91 27.14
C ASN A 705 98.26 -39.79 28.34
N ASN A 706 98.78 -40.90 28.82
CA ASN A 706 99.84 -40.88 29.82
C ASN A 706 101.21 -41.13 29.15
N ILE A 707 102.25 -40.39 29.57
CA ILE A 707 103.65 -40.65 29.22
C ILE A 707 104.35 -41.22 30.46
N ILE A 708 105.18 -42.24 30.25
CA ILE A 708 105.91 -42.98 31.30
C ILE A 708 107.41 -42.77 31.08
N PHE A 709 108.14 -42.37 32.13
CA PHE A 709 109.60 -42.22 32.10
C PHE A 709 110.30 -43.53 32.50
N THR A 710 111.37 -43.90 31.79
CA THR A 710 112.10 -45.16 31.94
C THR A 710 113.59 -44.91 32.23
N ALA A 711 113.97 -45.01 33.51
CA ALA A 711 115.34 -44.77 33.96
C ALA A 711 116.16 -46.07 34.10
N ALA A 712 117.42 -46.03 33.68
CA ALA A 712 118.43 -47.05 33.97
C ALA A 712 119.25 -46.68 35.23
N THR A 713 119.65 -47.68 36.03
CA THR A 713 120.29 -47.50 37.34
C THR A 713 121.82 -47.56 37.29
N THR A 714 122.49 -46.58 37.90
CA THR A 714 123.89 -46.69 38.37
C THR A 714 124.16 -45.66 39.49
N THR A 715 125.31 -45.73 40.18
CA THR A 715 125.37 -45.51 41.64
C THR A 715 126.59 -44.69 42.13
N THR A 716 126.40 -43.88 43.19
CA THR A 716 127.46 -43.34 44.13
C THR A 716 128.52 -42.36 43.55
N THR A 717 129.18 -41.43 44.28
CA THR A 717 129.15 -41.02 45.72
C THR A 717 129.53 -39.53 45.93
N THR A 718 128.94 -38.93 46.98
CA THR A 718 129.31 -37.77 47.84
C THR A 718 130.65 -37.00 47.69
N THR A 719 130.64 -35.65 47.81
CA THR A 719 131.19 -34.88 48.99
C THR A 719 131.00 -33.34 48.97
N VAL A 720 130.20 -32.85 49.93
CA VAL A 720 130.42 -31.73 50.91
C VAL A 720 131.04 -30.37 50.48
N ALA A 721 130.27 -29.27 50.70
CA ALA A 721 130.68 -28.03 51.38
C ALA A 721 129.46 -27.20 51.89
N THR A 722 129.60 -26.50 53.01
CA THR A 722 128.59 -25.62 53.71
C THR A 722 129.05 -24.14 53.70
N PRO A 723 128.31 -23.11 54.22
CA PRO A 723 127.07 -23.05 55.04
C PRO A 723 125.91 -22.26 54.33
N THR A 724 124.98 -21.43 54.86
CA THR A 724 124.79 -20.71 56.16
C THR A 724 123.35 -20.15 56.38
N THR A 725 122.97 -19.97 57.67
CA THR A 725 122.04 -18.96 58.28
C THR A 725 120.65 -18.59 57.70
N THR A 726 119.58 -18.97 58.46
CA THR A 726 118.47 -18.15 59.08
C THR A 726 117.61 -17.18 58.23
N VAL A 727 116.32 -16.86 58.47
CA VAL A 727 115.38 -16.80 59.65
C VAL A 727 113.97 -17.22 59.13
N ALA A 728 113.18 -18.13 59.72
CA ALA A 728 112.25 -18.08 60.89
C ALA A 728 110.94 -17.22 60.75
N PRO A 729 109.80 -17.58 61.42
CA PRO A 729 108.40 -17.26 61.00
C PRO A 729 107.63 -16.42 62.08
N PRO A 730 106.25 -16.37 62.20
CA PRO A 730 105.08 -16.82 61.38
C PRO A 730 104.12 -15.60 61.04
N THR A 731 102.76 -15.54 61.02
CA THR A 731 101.58 -16.39 61.43
C THR A 731 100.23 -15.84 60.85
N THR A 732 99.15 -16.67 60.84
CA THR A 732 97.68 -16.34 60.91
C THR A 732 96.99 -15.51 59.77
N THR A 733 95.68 -15.69 59.41
CA THR A 733 94.55 -16.48 59.99
C THR A 733 93.51 -16.93 58.93
N VAL A 734 92.59 -17.85 59.30
CA VAL A 734 91.59 -18.59 58.44
C VAL A 734 90.24 -18.71 59.21
N PRO A 735 89.06 -18.37 58.62
CA PRO A 735 88.12 -19.32 57.94
C PRO A 735 87.48 -18.68 56.66
N ALA A 736 86.36 -19.05 56.02
CA ALA A 736 85.20 -19.95 56.23
C ALA A 736 84.52 -20.30 54.86
N VAL A 737 83.33 -20.94 54.78
CA VAL A 737 83.03 -22.40 54.89
C VAL A 737 81.60 -22.71 54.36
N GLU A 738 81.43 -23.78 53.55
CA GLU A 738 80.16 -24.52 53.21
C GLU A 738 78.97 -23.77 52.51
N LEU A 739 77.95 -24.39 51.86
CA LEU A 739 77.79 -25.67 51.11
C LEU A 739 76.47 -25.62 50.23
N GLN A 740 76.45 -26.32 49.08
CA GLN A 740 75.32 -27.00 48.36
C GLN A 740 73.85 -26.46 48.23
N VAL A 741 73.35 -26.45 46.97
CA VAL A 741 72.13 -27.17 46.43
C VAL A 741 70.68 -26.71 46.75
N LEU A 742 69.84 -26.47 45.70
CA LEU A 742 68.70 -27.32 45.22
C LEU A 742 67.92 -26.71 44.02
N ILE A 743 67.11 -27.56 43.36
CA ILE A 743 66.00 -27.27 42.42
C ILE A 743 64.66 -27.33 43.21
N PRO A 744 63.44 -26.98 42.71
CA PRO A 744 62.69 -27.79 41.73
C PRO A 744 61.73 -26.96 40.83
N ALA A 745 60.62 -27.55 40.37
CA ALA A 745 59.74 -27.12 39.28
C ALA A 745 58.27 -26.83 39.74
N GLU A 746 57.37 -26.76 38.74
CA GLU A 746 55.90 -27.03 38.78
C GLU A 746 54.90 -26.00 39.37
N GLU A 747 54.12 -25.42 38.44
CA GLU A 747 52.64 -25.54 38.28
C GLU A 747 51.61 -24.89 39.25
N GLU A 748 50.36 -24.84 38.73
CA GLU A 748 49.02 -24.64 39.32
C GLU A 748 48.46 -23.25 39.75
N GLN A 749 47.54 -22.77 38.91
CA GLN A 749 46.12 -22.40 39.20
C GLN A 749 45.71 -21.13 40.01
N GLU A 750 44.40 -20.84 39.91
CA GLU A 750 43.68 -19.65 40.36
C GLU A 750 43.22 -19.71 41.83
N LEU A 751 42.94 -18.53 42.42
CA LEU A 751 41.65 -18.16 43.08
C LEU A 751 41.78 -16.76 43.74
N GLN A 752 40.74 -16.00 44.13
CA GLN A 752 39.41 -15.64 43.57
C GLN A 752 38.76 -14.62 44.57
N VAL A 753 37.60 -14.02 44.24
CA VAL A 753 36.63 -13.32 45.13
C VAL A 753 37.12 -12.04 45.87
N LEU A 754 36.29 -11.05 46.28
CA LEU A 754 34.85 -11.01 46.65
C LEU A 754 34.21 -9.62 46.37
N LEU A 755 32.88 -9.59 46.16
CA LEU A 755 31.99 -8.40 46.28
C LEU A 755 31.51 -8.24 47.75
N PRO A 756 30.83 -7.16 48.17
CA PRO A 756 29.36 -6.97 47.92
C PRO A 756 28.95 -5.47 47.75
N GLU A 757 27.66 -5.07 47.73
CA GLU A 757 26.45 -5.44 46.94
C GLU A 757 25.29 -4.49 47.34
N ALA A 758 24.23 -4.32 46.50
CA ALA A 758 22.99 -3.53 46.70
C ALA A 758 23.13 -1.99 46.82
N GLY A 759 22.16 -1.11 46.51
CA GLY A 759 20.77 -1.20 45.96
C GLY A 759 20.11 0.21 45.97
N SER A 760 18.84 0.49 45.56
CA SER A 760 17.78 -0.30 44.90
C SER A 760 16.59 0.56 44.38
N ASN A 761 16.38 0.63 43.05
CA ASN A 761 15.07 0.66 42.32
C ASN A 761 14.09 1.90 42.26
N ILE A 762 13.13 1.75 41.30
CA ILE A 762 11.76 2.35 41.15
C ILE A 762 11.51 3.55 40.18
N HIS A 763 11.43 3.24 38.88
CA HIS A 763 10.25 3.28 37.97
C HIS A 763 9.31 4.50 37.67
N TRP A 764 9.01 4.62 36.35
CA TRP A 764 7.71 4.87 35.65
C TRP A 764 7.17 6.29 35.23
N LEU A 765 6.77 6.36 33.94
CA LEU A 765 5.67 7.10 33.24
C LEU A 765 5.90 8.39 32.39
N MET A 766 5.42 8.26 31.13
CA MET A 766 4.74 9.21 30.21
C MET A 766 5.43 10.35 29.42
N TYR A 767 5.79 10.06 28.17
CA TYR A 767 5.08 10.42 26.89
C TYR A 767 4.49 11.84 26.61
N VAL A 768 4.54 12.20 25.30
CA VAL A 768 3.79 13.25 24.52
C VAL A 768 4.48 14.63 24.31
N ALA A 769 4.13 15.23 23.15
CA ALA A 769 4.33 16.62 22.68
C ALA A 769 5.57 16.92 21.80
N ILE A 770 5.42 16.59 20.51
CA ILE A 770 5.96 17.42 19.41
C ILE A 770 5.39 18.84 19.53
N LEU A 771 6.21 19.90 19.36
CA LEU A 771 5.79 21.17 18.75
C LEU A 771 7.00 22.08 18.43
N LEU A 772 7.00 22.63 17.21
CA LEU A 772 7.75 23.81 16.72
C LEU A 772 9.29 23.77 16.72
N MET A 773 9.82 23.31 15.58
CA MET A 773 10.92 24.01 14.92
C MET A 773 10.52 25.45 14.52
N GLY A 774 11.52 26.30 14.27
CA GLY A 774 11.46 27.25 13.15
C GLY A 774 11.34 28.74 13.47
N MET A 775 12.44 29.47 13.27
CA MET A 775 12.49 30.70 12.44
C MET A 775 13.96 31.10 12.17
N GLY A 776 14.55 30.53 11.12
CA GLY A 776 15.91 30.82 10.67
C GLY A 776 15.93 31.78 9.47
N ALA A 777 16.20 33.06 9.74
CA ALA A 777 16.63 34.13 8.82
C ALA A 777 16.33 33.99 7.29
N VAL A 778 15.38 34.80 6.79
CA VAL A 778 15.27 35.16 5.37
C VAL A 778 15.81 36.59 5.17
N LEU A 779 16.91 36.75 4.43
CA LEU A 779 17.28 37.99 3.72
C LEU A 779 18.51 37.82 2.80
N MET A 780 18.55 38.62 1.74
CA MET A 780 19.56 38.63 0.64
C MET A 780 19.47 37.39 -0.29
N THR A 781 19.60 37.49 -1.63
CA THR A 781 20.02 38.61 -2.52
C THR A 781 19.07 38.82 -3.71
N ARG A 782 19.01 40.04 -4.28
CA ARG A 782 18.34 40.39 -5.56
C ARG A 782 19.37 40.87 -6.60
N ARG A 783 19.51 40.17 -7.75
CA ARG A 783 20.13 40.55 -9.06
C ARG A 783 20.32 39.25 -9.88
N LYS A 784 20.19 39.15 -11.21
CA LYS A 784 19.86 40.02 -12.38
C LYS A 784 18.76 39.30 -13.20
N VAL A 785 17.81 39.91 -13.92
CA VAL A 785 17.86 40.82 -15.09
C VAL A 785 18.32 40.14 -16.40
N THR A 786 17.39 40.06 -17.37
CA THR A 786 17.49 39.66 -18.80
C THR A 786 17.98 38.24 -19.13
N ASN A 787 17.49 37.58 -20.19
CA ASN A 787 16.45 37.99 -21.17
C ASN A 787 15.10 37.33 -20.88
#